data_AF-A0A6S7HV08-F1
#
_entry.id   AF-A0A6S7HV08-F1
#
_cell.length_a   1.000
_cell.length_b   1.000
_cell.length_c   1.000
_cell.angle_alpha   90.00
_cell.angle_beta   90.00
_cell.angle_gamma   90.00
#
_symmetry.space_group_name_H-M   'P 1'
#
loop_
_entity.id
_entity.type
_entity.pdbx_description
1 polymer ?
#
loop_
_entity_poly.entity_id
_entity_poly.type
_entity_poly.pdbx_seq_one_letter_code
_entity_poly.pdbx_strand_id
1 'polypeptide(L)'
;MSVNVPQSAVPLCNPNNYQWEESECRLVPRQGVKRSELKPCEAGLRILRSIKGPLCVVCVVGPARTGKSYLLSQLQGSNFRLGHTMKAETMGIWIGRTPIQYRLRSGEVITVVFLDSEGIGSTDSVDATDSTDNQIFTLSVLISSLLIYNSKNVPKNSDLEKLHYISKLSDSIRIKKHAENTAEDVEQFKKCSPEFFWVIRDRTLKITDIDDQPCDINTYLSQKVLKEESTLSKTTERKNEIRRNIKSFFKSVDAFTLPIPSDKEDVLAQMDKPEFRKYLNQEFLDQMETLKHSIEEKYHPKKGLNDSIITGTQLADMVQSYLDALNTKGFVPDWQSAWDVTVKIAYQRASETAFAIYESVMSELTSYFPCDEEKIIIQHQEIMEYAIKQFRDETLMDPDVEQFQTHLKEFTKRCSSFSDGGECNGGFLHSLLKTNWQISATFCDDNLQVLVKQHLEPVLQNIDHETSYEYVLSVIGDVESQYWDCALGPAAGEVYQKYLMGLEERKKQAMRTISQLEDYHNEIENQRIQKALFEAACQESEAENERLLRQREARGQQHMAEIEAIQKANENKINQIRQEREQADKQQRAELRNQHSANIEGLRNEQRRMEEQRNREIEQLRREQAGLNQQLTVARQNVQELQNRPPKVIHKKKGGCSLM
;
A
#
# COMPACT_ATOMS: atom_id res chain seq x y z
N MET A 1 -35.24 -58.85 -4.82
CA MET A 1 -34.05 -57.98 -4.71
C MET A 1 -34.04 -57.41 -3.30
N SER A 2 -32.96 -57.62 -2.54
CA SER A 2 -32.82 -57.01 -1.21
C SER A 2 -32.46 -55.54 -1.38
N VAL A 3 -33.40 -54.63 -1.09
CA VAL A 3 -33.09 -53.20 -1.01
C VAL A 3 -32.16 -53.01 0.19
N ASN A 4 -30.94 -52.55 -0.05
CA ASN A 4 -30.05 -52.08 1.02
C ASN A 4 -30.64 -50.77 1.58
N VAL A 5 -31.60 -50.90 2.50
CA VAL A 5 -32.10 -49.77 3.28
C VAL A 5 -30.92 -49.25 4.10
N PRO A 6 -30.45 -48.00 3.89
CA PRO A 6 -29.36 -47.46 4.68
C PRO A 6 -29.79 -47.43 6.14
N GLN A 7 -28.94 -48.00 7.01
CA GLN A 7 -29.26 -48.17 8.44
C GLN A 7 -29.74 -46.84 9.04
N SER A 8 -30.96 -46.80 9.61
CA SER A 8 -31.60 -45.52 9.97
C SER A 8 -30.96 -44.78 11.16
N ALA A 9 -29.90 -45.33 11.75
CA ALA A 9 -29.14 -44.74 12.85
C ALA A 9 -27.62 -44.83 12.61
N VAL A 10 -26.87 -44.04 13.38
CA VAL A 10 -25.40 -44.10 13.53
C VAL A 10 -25.06 -43.96 15.02
N PRO A 11 -23.88 -44.38 15.50
CA PRO A 11 -23.43 -44.01 16.84
C PRO A 11 -23.28 -42.49 16.97
N LEU A 12 -23.73 -41.95 18.09
CA LEU A 12 -23.40 -40.62 18.59
C LEU A 12 -22.12 -40.67 19.43
N CYS A 13 -22.00 -41.71 20.27
CA CYS A 13 -20.75 -42.09 20.91
C CYS A 13 -20.66 -43.61 21.00
N ASN A 14 -19.44 -44.15 20.98
CA ASN A 14 -19.19 -45.59 21.09
C ASN A 14 -18.06 -45.89 22.09
N PRO A 15 -18.05 -47.09 22.71
CA PRO A 15 -16.92 -47.53 23.52
C PRO A 15 -15.60 -47.54 22.73
N ASN A 16 -14.49 -47.22 23.38
CA ASN A 16 -13.17 -47.10 22.75
C ASN A 16 -12.58 -48.39 22.15
N ASN A 17 -13.04 -49.54 22.62
CA ASN A 17 -12.74 -50.85 22.05
C ASN A 17 -13.57 -51.19 20.80
N TYR A 18 -14.36 -50.24 20.30
CA TYR A 18 -15.00 -50.29 18.99
C TYR A 18 -14.63 -49.05 18.15
N GLN A 19 -14.81 -49.17 16.84
CA GLN A 19 -14.70 -48.09 15.87
C GLN A 19 -15.88 -48.13 14.91
N TRP A 20 -16.42 -46.97 14.54
CA TRP A 20 -17.42 -46.85 13.50
C TRP A 20 -16.75 -46.87 12.11
N GLU A 21 -17.20 -47.77 11.25
CA GLU A 21 -16.87 -47.79 9.83
C GLU A 21 -18.07 -47.28 9.03
N GLU A 22 -17.99 -46.02 8.58
CA GLU A 22 -19.11 -45.34 7.92
C GLU A 22 -19.43 -45.92 6.54
N SER A 23 -18.40 -46.35 5.81
CA SER A 23 -18.50 -47.05 4.51
C SER A 23 -19.29 -48.36 4.59
N GLU A 24 -19.17 -49.10 5.70
CA GLU A 24 -19.83 -50.40 5.90
C GLU A 24 -21.05 -50.33 6.85
N CYS A 25 -21.31 -49.15 7.45
CA CYS A 25 -22.39 -48.94 8.43
C CYS A 25 -22.41 -50.00 9.55
N ARG A 26 -21.26 -50.14 10.23
CA ARG A 26 -21.08 -51.07 11.36
C ARG A 26 -20.08 -50.54 12.40
N LEU A 27 -20.20 -51.07 13.62
CA LEU A 27 -19.12 -51.01 14.61
C LEU A 27 -18.20 -52.23 14.43
N VAL A 28 -16.89 -51.99 14.38
CA VAL A 28 -15.86 -53.04 14.35
C VAL A 28 -15.08 -53.05 15.67
N PRO A 29 -14.86 -54.22 16.30
CA PRO A 29 -14.09 -54.31 17.53
C PRO A 29 -12.59 -54.10 17.26
N ARG A 30 -11.95 -53.28 18.09
CA ARG A 30 -10.50 -53.04 18.06
C ARG A 30 -9.79 -54.10 18.88
N GLN A 31 -9.01 -54.95 18.21
CA GLN A 31 -8.25 -56.01 18.88
C GLN A 31 -7.26 -55.43 19.92
N GLY A 32 -7.13 -56.09 21.06
CA GLY A 32 -6.22 -55.69 22.14
C GLY A 32 -6.67 -54.48 22.98
N VAL A 33 -7.71 -53.76 22.59
CA VAL A 33 -8.23 -52.60 23.35
C VAL A 33 -9.30 -53.07 24.34
N LYS A 34 -9.10 -52.81 25.63
CA LYS A 34 -10.13 -53.00 26.66
C LYS A 34 -11.09 -51.81 26.70
N ARG A 35 -12.35 -52.07 27.05
CA ARG A 35 -13.34 -51.02 27.31
C ARG A 35 -12.91 -50.18 28.53
N SER A 36 -12.82 -48.86 28.38
CA SER A 36 -12.48 -47.97 29.50
C SER A 36 -13.07 -46.56 29.43
N GLU A 37 -13.46 -46.11 28.24
CA GLU A 37 -13.86 -44.73 27.95
C GLU A 37 -14.87 -44.72 26.78
N LEU A 38 -15.70 -43.70 26.69
CA LEU A 38 -16.61 -43.46 25.57
C LEU A 38 -15.99 -42.42 24.62
N LYS A 39 -16.09 -42.63 23.30
CA LYS A 39 -15.58 -41.68 22.30
C LYS A 39 -16.71 -41.11 21.45
N PRO A 40 -16.69 -39.81 21.13
CA PRO A 40 -17.65 -39.21 20.22
C PRO A 40 -17.49 -39.82 18.82
N CYS A 41 -18.60 -39.93 18.09
CA CYS A 41 -18.57 -40.34 16.68
C CYS A 41 -19.02 -39.19 15.78
N GLU A 42 -18.14 -38.77 14.88
CA GLU A 42 -18.38 -37.64 13.97
C GLU A 42 -19.56 -37.85 13.01
N ALA A 43 -20.00 -39.10 12.79
CA ALA A 43 -21.22 -39.38 12.04
C ALA A 43 -22.47 -38.90 12.79
N GLY A 44 -22.53 -39.11 14.11
CA GLY A 44 -23.61 -38.60 14.96
C GLY A 44 -23.50 -37.11 15.25
N LEU A 45 -22.27 -36.60 15.47
CA LEU A 45 -22.06 -35.15 15.68
C LEU A 45 -22.44 -34.33 14.44
N ARG A 46 -22.19 -34.80 13.21
CA ARG A 46 -22.67 -34.14 11.98
C ARG A 46 -24.18 -33.98 11.93
N ILE A 47 -24.96 -35.00 12.35
CA ILE A 47 -26.43 -34.92 12.40
C ILE A 47 -26.84 -33.81 13.36
N LEU A 48 -26.26 -33.76 14.57
CA LEU A 48 -26.54 -32.69 15.53
C LEU A 48 -26.12 -31.30 15.01
N ARG A 49 -24.92 -31.15 14.45
CA ARG A 49 -24.40 -29.89 13.88
C ARG A 49 -25.20 -29.35 12.69
N SER A 50 -25.96 -30.22 12.00
CA SER A 50 -26.90 -29.79 10.95
C SER A 50 -28.15 -29.08 11.49
N ILE A 51 -28.49 -29.28 12.77
CA ILE A 51 -29.69 -28.73 13.39
C ILE A 51 -29.37 -27.37 14.00
N LYS A 52 -29.81 -26.31 13.32
CA LYS A 52 -29.64 -24.91 13.73
C LYS A 52 -30.80 -24.35 14.57
N GLY A 53 -32.00 -24.90 14.41
CA GLY A 53 -33.18 -24.51 15.20
C GLY A 53 -33.26 -25.18 16.58
N PRO A 54 -34.35 -24.93 17.33
CA PRO A 54 -34.62 -25.57 18.62
C PRO A 54 -34.65 -27.10 18.51
N LEU A 55 -33.91 -27.78 19.38
CA LEU A 55 -33.77 -29.24 19.39
C LEU A 55 -34.49 -29.87 20.58
N CYS A 56 -35.32 -30.89 20.35
CA CYS A 56 -35.86 -31.79 21.37
C CYS A 56 -35.19 -33.15 21.28
N VAL A 57 -34.61 -33.65 22.38
CA VAL A 57 -33.91 -34.94 22.42
C VAL A 57 -34.70 -35.96 23.21
N VAL A 58 -35.15 -37.01 22.54
CA VAL A 58 -35.87 -38.14 23.14
C VAL A 58 -34.91 -39.31 23.28
N CYS A 59 -34.51 -39.66 24.50
CA CYS A 59 -33.55 -40.74 24.76
C CYS A 59 -34.23 -41.91 25.47
N VAL A 60 -34.12 -43.13 24.92
CA VAL A 60 -34.65 -44.35 25.55
C VAL A 60 -33.52 -45.13 26.21
N VAL A 61 -33.57 -45.19 27.54
CA VAL A 61 -32.63 -45.88 28.43
C VAL A 61 -33.29 -47.08 29.13
N GLY A 62 -32.48 -47.95 29.72
CA GLY A 62 -32.96 -49.07 30.53
C GLY A 62 -32.15 -50.36 30.33
N PRO A 63 -32.58 -51.47 30.96
CA PRO A 63 -31.86 -52.73 30.90
C PRO A 63 -31.70 -53.32 29.49
N ALA A 64 -30.77 -54.25 29.33
CA ALA A 64 -30.67 -55.05 28.10
C ALA A 64 -31.97 -55.84 27.83
N ARG A 65 -32.25 -56.10 26.54
CA ARG A 65 -33.39 -56.90 26.04
C ARG A 65 -34.80 -56.45 26.48
N THR A 66 -34.98 -55.20 26.91
CA THR A 66 -36.32 -54.65 27.23
C THR A 66 -37.11 -54.12 26.03
N GLY A 67 -36.54 -54.13 24.81
CA GLY A 67 -37.22 -53.68 23.59
C GLY A 67 -37.20 -52.17 23.35
N LYS A 68 -36.10 -51.50 23.74
CA LYS A 68 -35.87 -50.05 23.59
C LYS A 68 -35.89 -49.60 22.13
N SER A 69 -35.07 -50.22 21.29
CA SER A 69 -34.92 -49.92 19.86
C SER A 69 -36.23 -50.14 19.08
N TYR A 70 -37.10 -51.07 19.53
CA TYR A 70 -38.46 -51.23 18.99
C TYR A 70 -39.35 -50.03 19.33
N LEU A 71 -39.35 -49.58 20.59
CA LEU A 71 -40.13 -48.41 21.02
C LEU A 71 -39.72 -47.16 20.23
N LEU A 72 -38.41 -46.94 20.08
CA LEU A 72 -37.88 -45.86 19.22
C LEU A 72 -38.29 -46.01 17.76
N SER A 73 -38.32 -47.23 17.23
CA SER A 73 -38.76 -47.46 15.86
C SER A 73 -40.24 -47.13 15.65
N GLN A 74 -41.10 -47.43 16.63
CA GLN A 74 -42.51 -47.03 16.60
C GLN A 74 -42.71 -45.52 16.78
N LEU A 75 -41.85 -44.83 17.54
CA LEU A 75 -41.90 -43.38 17.76
C LEU A 75 -41.40 -42.57 16.56
N GLN A 76 -40.29 -42.97 15.94
CA GLN A 76 -39.72 -42.27 14.78
C GLN A 76 -40.39 -42.68 13.44
N GLY A 77 -41.06 -43.83 13.39
CA GLY A 77 -41.53 -44.43 12.13
C GLY A 77 -40.38 -44.94 11.25
N SER A 78 -39.24 -45.31 11.84
CA SER A 78 -38.02 -45.74 11.15
C SER A 78 -37.41 -46.98 11.81
N ASN A 79 -36.70 -47.82 11.06
CA ASN A 79 -36.22 -49.11 11.57
C ASN A 79 -34.82 -49.01 12.20
N PHE A 80 -34.75 -48.71 13.51
CA PHE A 80 -33.54 -49.02 14.29
C PHE A 80 -33.27 -50.53 14.21
N ARG A 81 -32.01 -50.96 14.18
CA ARG A 81 -31.68 -52.40 14.17
C ARG A 81 -32.24 -53.03 15.45
N LEU A 82 -33.10 -54.05 15.30
CA LEU A 82 -33.62 -54.84 16.41
C LEU A 82 -32.80 -56.10 16.59
N GLY A 83 -32.69 -56.52 17.85
CA GLY A 83 -31.89 -57.66 18.23
C GLY A 83 -32.70 -58.83 18.79
N HIS A 84 -32.56 -59.97 18.14
CA HIS A 84 -33.34 -61.19 18.40
C HIS A 84 -32.51 -62.31 19.05
N THR A 85 -31.20 -62.10 19.23
CA THR A 85 -30.30 -63.02 19.96
C THR A 85 -30.24 -62.63 21.45
N MET A 86 -29.39 -63.30 22.25
CA MET A 86 -29.05 -62.82 23.59
C MET A 86 -28.01 -61.68 23.56
N LYS A 87 -26.97 -61.79 22.69
CA LYS A 87 -25.80 -60.88 22.62
C LYS A 87 -26.14 -59.42 22.32
N ALA A 88 -25.96 -58.51 23.29
CA ALA A 88 -26.24 -57.07 23.15
C ALA A 88 -25.74 -56.43 21.85
N GLU A 89 -26.55 -55.51 21.28
CA GLU A 89 -26.36 -54.97 19.92
C GLU A 89 -26.14 -53.45 19.90
N THR A 90 -26.97 -52.67 20.59
CA THR A 90 -26.72 -51.24 20.80
C THR A 90 -25.53 -51.09 21.75
N MET A 91 -24.37 -50.69 21.24
CA MET A 91 -23.17 -50.34 22.04
C MET A 91 -22.98 -48.82 22.03
N GLY A 92 -22.78 -48.19 23.19
CA GLY A 92 -22.71 -46.73 23.32
C GLY A 92 -24.07 -46.04 23.29
N ILE A 93 -24.18 -44.90 22.59
CA ILE A 93 -25.44 -44.19 22.32
C ILE A 93 -25.56 -44.00 20.81
N TRP A 94 -26.73 -44.29 20.24
CA TRP A 94 -27.02 -44.19 18.81
C TRP A 94 -28.06 -43.11 18.53
N ILE A 95 -27.88 -42.37 17.44
CA ILE A 95 -28.74 -41.29 16.96
C ILE A 95 -29.40 -41.67 15.64
N GLY A 96 -30.72 -41.42 15.53
CA GLY A 96 -31.46 -41.57 14.28
C GLY A 96 -30.99 -40.58 13.20
N ARG A 97 -30.74 -41.05 11.98
CA ARG A 97 -30.27 -40.26 10.82
C ARG A 97 -31.27 -39.23 10.30
N THR A 98 -32.54 -39.35 10.67
CA THR A 98 -33.62 -38.49 10.22
C THR A 98 -34.19 -37.73 11.42
N PRO A 99 -33.73 -36.49 11.70
CA PRO A 99 -34.41 -35.57 12.59
C PRO A 99 -35.81 -35.25 12.05
N ILE A 100 -36.81 -35.18 12.93
CA ILE A 100 -38.20 -34.91 12.55
C ILE A 100 -38.54 -33.45 12.86
N GLN A 101 -39.02 -32.69 11.87
CA GLN A 101 -39.63 -31.38 12.13
C GLN A 101 -41.03 -31.58 12.71
N TYR A 102 -41.24 -31.10 13.94
CA TYR A 102 -42.50 -31.23 14.66
C TYR A 102 -43.04 -29.85 15.04
N ARG A 103 -44.35 -29.63 14.86
CA ARG A 103 -45.00 -28.37 15.24
C ARG A 103 -45.67 -28.53 16.60
N LEU A 104 -45.21 -27.77 17.59
CA LEU A 104 -45.77 -27.74 18.93
C LEU A 104 -47.17 -27.11 18.95
N ARG A 105 -47.92 -27.37 20.03
CA ARG A 105 -49.22 -26.74 20.29
C ARG A 105 -49.14 -25.21 20.45
N SER A 106 -47.95 -24.66 20.69
CA SER A 106 -47.65 -23.21 20.66
C SER A 106 -47.56 -22.64 19.23
N GLY A 107 -47.52 -23.47 18.19
CA GLY A 107 -47.27 -23.09 16.80
C GLY A 107 -45.79 -23.08 16.41
N GLU A 108 -44.87 -23.12 17.39
CA GLU A 108 -43.42 -23.24 17.22
C GLU A 108 -43.06 -24.53 16.47
N VAL A 109 -42.03 -24.49 15.61
CA VAL A 109 -41.49 -25.66 14.93
C VAL A 109 -40.14 -26.02 15.56
N ILE A 110 -40.04 -27.25 16.04
CA ILE A 110 -38.87 -27.81 16.69
C ILE A 110 -38.34 -29.01 15.90
N THR A 111 -37.05 -29.32 16.07
CA THR A 111 -36.45 -30.53 15.53
C THR A 111 -36.39 -31.61 16.61
N VAL A 112 -37.03 -32.75 16.40
CA VAL A 112 -37.02 -33.90 17.33
C VAL A 112 -35.98 -34.93 16.88
N VAL A 113 -35.14 -35.38 17.80
CA VAL A 113 -34.09 -36.38 17.58
C VAL A 113 -34.20 -37.52 18.59
N PHE A 114 -34.08 -38.75 18.10
CA PHE A 114 -34.23 -39.98 18.87
C PHE A 114 -32.88 -40.64 19.15
N LEU A 115 -32.65 -41.01 20.41
CA LEU A 115 -31.42 -41.67 20.87
C LEU A 115 -31.70 -43.04 21.53
N ASP A 116 -31.03 -44.10 21.07
CA ASP A 116 -31.04 -45.44 21.70
C ASP A 116 -29.76 -45.64 22.54
N SER A 117 -29.90 -46.01 23.81
CA SER A 117 -28.76 -46.33 24.66
C SER A 117 -28.36 -47.81 24.58
N GLU A 118 -27.13 -48.12 24.99
CA GLU A 118 -26.76 -49.48 25.39
C GLU A 118 -27.65 -50.02 26.51
N GLY A 119 -27.77 -51.34 26.62
CA GLY A 119 -28.62 -52.00 27.62
C GLY A 119 -27.92 -52.17 28.96
N ILE A 120 -28.40 -51.49 30.00
CA ILE A 120 -27.76 -51.49 31.33
C ILE A 120 -27.78 -52.90 31.95
N GLY A 121 -26.61 -53.41 32.35
CA GLY A 121 -26.40 -54.77 32.84
C GLY A 121 -26.12 -55.80 31.74
N SER A 122 -25.46 -55.37 30.65
CA SER A 122 -25.05 -56.26 29.56
C SER A 122 -23.89 -57.18 29.97
N THR A 123 -24.19 -58.46 30.21
CA THR A 123 -23.19 -59.50 30.55
C THR A 123 -22.32 -59.95 29.38
N ASP A 124 -22.70 -59.63 28.14
CA ASP A 124 -22.01 -60.10 26.93
C ASP A 124 -20.68 -59.38 26.68
N SER A 125 -20.50 -58.23 27.31
CA SER A 125 -19.31 -57.40 27.25
C SER A 125 -18.34 -57.76 28.38
N VAL A 126 -17.35 -58.60 28.08
CA VAL A 126 -16.33 -59.12 29.03
C VAL A 126 -15.52 -58.01 29.73
N ASP A 127 -15.41 -56.82 29.13
CA ASP A 127 -14.80 -55.62 29.74
C ASP A 127 -15.83 -54.56 30.22
N ALA A 128 -17.13 -54.84 30.21
CA ALA A 128 -18.10 -53.91 30.80
C ALA A 128 -17.98 -53.90 32.32
N THR A 129 -18.11 -52.72 32.89
CA THR A 129 -18.12 -52.48 34.33
C THR A 129 -19.32 -51.60 34.67
N ASP A 130 -19.77 -51.61 35.92
CA ASP A 130 -20.79 -50.67 36.38
C ASP A 130 -20.40 -49.22 36.02
N SER A 131 -19.11 -48.88 36.07
CA SER A 131 -18.61 -47.56 35.69
C SER A 131 -18.96 -47.18 34.24
N THR A 132 -18.89 -48.12 33.28
CA THR A 132 -19.16 -47.82 31.86
C THR A 132 -20.64 -47.71 31.55
N ASP A 133 -21.47 -48.49 32.24
CA ASP A 133 -22.93 -48.40 32.14
C ASP A 133 -23.43 -47.07 32.73
N ASN A 134 -22.86 -46.65 33.85
CA ASN A 134 -23.18 -45.38 34.50
C ASN A 134 -22.70 -44.17 33.68
N GLN A 135 -21.61 -44.26 32.91
CA GLN A 135 -21.22 -43.22 31.94
C GLN A 135 -22.29 -43.05 30.85
N ILE A 136 -22.75 -44.15 30.22
CA ILE A 136 -23.78 -44.11 29.18
C ILE A 136 -25.10 -43.57 29.74
N PHE A 137 -25.53 -44.05 30.90
CA PHE A 137 -26.74 -43.56 31.55
C PHE A 137 -26.64 -42.07 31.89
N THR A 138 -25.55 -41.63 32.52
CA THR A 138 -25.30 -40.21 32.85
C THR A 138 -25.37 -39.31 31.61
N LEU A 139 -24.65 -39.66 30.56
CA LEU A 139 -24.65 -38.90 29.30
C LEU A 139 -26.06 -38.82 28.70
N SER A 140 -26.81 -39.93 28.75
CA SER A 140 -28.20 -40.00 28.29
C SER A 140 -29.12 -39.06 29.05
N VAL A 141 -28.97 -38.92 30.38
CA VAL A 141 -29.70 -37.93 31.17
C VAL A 141 -29.38 -36.51 30.70
N LEU A 142 -28.09 -36.15 30.70
CA LEU A 142 -27.61 -34.78 30.45
C LEU A 142 -28.05 -34.21 29.08
N ILE A 143 -28.00 -35.02 28.04
CA ILE A 143 -28.31 -34.59 26.66
C ILE A 143 -29.81 -34.62 26.32
N SER A 144 -30.65 -35.24 27.17
CA SER A 144 -32.08 -35.43 26.87
C SER A 144 -32.95 -34.20 27.20
N SER A 145 -34.01 -34.00 26.40
CA SER A 145 -35.20 -33.22 26.80
C SER A 145 -36.22 -34.13 27.49
N LEU A 146 -36.38 -35.35 26.97
CA LEU A 146 -37.27 -36.38 27.48
C LEU A 146 -36.48 -37.68 27.64
N LEU A 147 -36.38 -38.17 28.87
CA LEU A 147 -35.70 -39.41 29.22
C LEU A 147 -36.73 -40.52 29.48
N ILE A 148 -36.80 -41.46 28.54
CA ILE A 148 -37.71 -42.60 28.61
C ILE A 148 -36.98 -43.79 29.25
N TYR A 149 -37.41 -44.23 30.43
CA TYR A 149 -36.87 -45.44 31.08
C TYR A 149 -37.76 -46.65 30.75
N ASN A 150 -37.26 -47.55 29.89
CA ASN A 150 -38.01 -48.71 29.39
C ASN A 150 -37.60 -50.01 30.14
N SER A 151 -38.42 -50.44 31.10
CA SER A 151 -38.27 -51.70 31.86
C SER A 151 -39.33 -52.74 31.48
N LYS A 152 -39.23 -53.96 32.01
CA LYS A 152 -40.23 -55.04 31.85
C LYS A 152 -40.77 -55.48 33.20
N ASN A 153 -42.08 -55.74 33.29
CA ASN A 153 -42.82 -56.09 34.51
C ASN A 153 -42.66 -55.02 35.62
N VAL A 154 -42.96 -55.38 36.87
CA VAL A 154 -42.98 -54.48 38.03
C VAL A 154 -41.62 -53.76 38.22
N PRO A 155 -41.61 -52.42 38.43
CA PRO A 155 -40.42 -51.65 38.83
C PRO A 155 -39.68 -52.27 40.03
N LYS A 156 -38.35 -52.39 39.93
CA LYS A 156 -37.52 -53.05 40.95
C LYS A 156 -36.63 -52.06 41.71
N ASN A 157 -36.20 -52.43 42.91
CA ASN A 157 -35.14 -51.69 43.62
C ASN A 157 -33.87 -51.53 42.76
N SER A 158 -33.52 -52.55 41.97
CA SER A 158 -32.40 -52.52 41.02
C SER A 158 -32.55 -51.51 39.87
N ASP A 159 -33.78 -51.06 39.57
CA ASP A 159 -34.03 -50.00 38.60
C ASP A 159 -33.80 -48.63 39.27
N LEU A 160 -34.33 -48.44 40.48
CA LEU A 160 -34.08 -47.25 41.29
C LEU A 160 -32.58 -47.08 41.65
N GLU A 161 -31.88 -48.17 41.94
CA GLU A 161 -30.43 -48.16 42.24
C GLU A 161 -29.58 -47.75 41.03
N LYS A 162 -30.08 -47.89 39.79
CA LYS A 162 -29.46 -47.31 38.59
C LYS A 162 -29.73 -45.81 38.49
N LEU A 163 -30.96 -45.39 38.84
CA LEU A 163 -31.33 -43.97 38.98
C LEU A 163 -30.56 -43.25 40.12
N HIS A 164 -29.92 -43.98 41.04
CA HIS A 164 -29.06 -43.39 42.09
C HIS A 164 -27.91 -42.53 41.53
N TYR A 165 -27.43 -42.77 40.32
CA TYR A 165 -26.38 -41.93 39.73
C TYR A 165 -26.86 -40.51 39.41
N ILE A 166 -28.17 -40.28 39.31
CA ILE A 166 -28.78 -38.95 39.24
C ILE A 166 -28.50 -38.16 40.52
N SER A 167 -28.45 -38.82 41.69
CA SER A 167 -28.05 -38.18 42.96
C SER A 167 -26.71 -37.47 42.81
N LYS A 168 -25.71 -38.17 42.27
CA LYS A 168 -24.36 -37.63 42.10
C LYS A 168 -24.31 -36.48 41.09
N LEU A 169 -25.23 -36.46 40.12
CA LEU A 169 -25.39 -35.31 39.23
C LEU A 169 -25.97 -34.13 40.02
N SER A 170 -27.06 -34.31 40.77
CA SER A 170 -27.61 -33.28 41.68
C SER A 170 -26.55 -32.70 42.61
N ASP A 171 -25.68 -33.53 43.19
CA ASP A 171 -24.62 -33.12 44.11
C ASP A 171 -23.49 -32.32 43.44
N SER A 172 -23.30 -32.53 42.13
CA SER A 172 -22.23 -31.95 41.30
C SER A 172 -22.66 -30.69 40.55
N ILE A 173 -23.96 -30.48 40.37
CA ILE A 173 -24.55 -29.22 39.87
C ILE A 173 -24.46 -28.19 41.00
N ARG A 174 -23.31 -27.52 41.09
CA ARG A 174 -23.08 -26.41 42.02
C ARG A 174 -22.81 -25.14 41.24
N ILE A 175 -23.84 -24.27 41.15
CA ILE A 175 -23.80 -23.03 40.35
C ILE A 175 -22.73 -22.03 40.87
N LYS A 176 -22.16 -22.30 42.06
CA LYS A 176 -21.10 -21.53 42.69
C LYS A 176 -20.09 -22.48 43.33
N LYS A 177 -18.85 -22.52 42.82
CA LYS A 177 -17.79 -23.48 43.21
C LYS A 177 -17.43 -23.51 44.72
N HIS A 178 -17.84 -22.51 45.49
CA HIS A 178 -17.56 -22.39 46.93
C HIS A 178 -18.76 -21.94 47.80
N ALA A 179 -20.01 -22.16 47.35
CA ALA A 179 -21.21 -21.88 48.15
C ALA A 179 -22.22 -23.03 48.12
N GLU A 180 -23.22 -22.98 49.01
CA GLU A 180 -24.43 -23.80 48.90
C GLU A 180 -25.34 -23.24 47.79
N ASN A 181 -26.06 -24.13 47.09
CA ASN A 181 -27.04 -23.72 46.08
C ASN A 181 -28.22 -23.01 46.75
N THR A 182 -28.64 -21.86 46.20
CA THR A 182 -29.87 -21.18 46.62
C THR A 182 -31.12 -21.94 46.14
N ALA A 183 -32.29 -21.57 46.65
CA ALA A 183 -33.56 -22.11 46.13
C ALA A 183 -33.76 -21.79 44.64
N GLU A 184 -33.29 -20.63 44.19
CA GLU A 184 -33.33 -20.18 42.78
C GLU A 184 -32.40 -21.04 41.90
N ASP A 185 -31.19 -21.34 42.38
CA ASP A 185 -30.23 -22.23 41.68
C ASP A 185 -30.86 -23.62 41.43
N VAL A 186 -31.62 -24.15 42.41
CA VAL A 186 -32.31 -25.45 42.31
C VAL A 186 -33.54 -25.40 41.40
N GLU A 187 -34.34 -24.33 41.44
CA GLU A 187 -35.49 -24.17 40.53
C GLU A 187 -35.02 -24.00 39.08
N GLN A 188 -33.97 -23.20 38.85
CA GLN A 188 -33.36 -23.03 37.53
C GLN A 188 -32.86 -24.37 36.98
N PHE A 189 -32.17 -25.17 37.80
CA PHE A 189 -31.75 -26.50 37.37
C PHE A 189 -32.94 -27.38 36.96
N LYS A 190 -34.03 -27.40 37.74
CA LYS A 190 -35.23 -28.19 37.42
C LYS A 190 -35.91 -27.77 36.10
N LYS A 191 -35.73 -26.53 35.63
CA LYS A 191 -36.18 -26.05 34.29
C LYS A 191 -35.29 -26.58 33.16
N CYS A 192 -33.99 -26.78 33.43
CA CYS A 192 -33.00 -27.27 32.47
C CYS A 192 -33.02 -28.80 32.31
N SER A 193 -33.46 -29.49 33.37
CA SER A 193 -33.60 -30.95 33.46
C SER A 193 -34.56 -31.54 32.43
N PRO A 194 -34.34 -32.80 32.02
CA PRO A 194 -35.34 -33.54 31.24
C PRO A 194 -36.60 -33.83 32.04
N GLU A 195 -37.68 -34.11 31.32
CA GLU A 195 -38.82 -34.88 31.84
C GLU A 195 -38.48 -36.38 31.88
N PHE A 196 -38.93 -37.09 32.91
CA PHE A 196 -38.74 -38.52 33.05
C PHE A 196 -40.02 -39.28 32.77
N PHE A 197 -39.93 -40.31 31.92
CA PHE A 197 -41.09 -41.08 31.47
C PHE A 197 -40.84 -42.59 31.56
N TRP A 198 -41.43 -43.26 32.55
CA TRP A 198 -41.22 -44.69 32.78
C TRP A 198 -42.17 -45.54 31.91
N VAL A 199 -41.65 -46.16 30.85
CA VAL A 199 -42.39 -47.15 30.06
C VAL A 199 -42.20 -48.54 30.66
N ILE A 200 -43.28 -49.07 31.22
CA ILE A 200 -43.34 -50.38 31.86
C ILE A 200 -43.93 -51.39 30.88
N ARG A 201 -43.07 -52.21 30.27
CA ARG A 201 -43.43 -53.23 29.28
C ARG A 201 -43.95 -54.51 29.92
N ASP A 202 -44.67 -55.30 29.13
CA ASP A 202 -45.10 -56.66 29.46
C ASP A 202 -45.97 -56.73 30.73
N ARG A 203 -46.84 -55.74 30.94
CA ARG A 203 -47.73 -55.69 32.10
C ARG A 203 -48.69 -56.88 32.11
N THR A 204 -48.62 -57.67 33.18
CA THR A 204 -49.53 -58.80 33.49
C THR A 204 -50.38 -58.57 34.74
N LEU A 205 -49.99 -57.64 35.62
CA LEU A 205 -50.65 -57.41 36.91
C LEU A 205 -51.65 -56.26 36.87
N LYS A 206 -52.62 -56.28 37.80
CA LYS A 206 -53.45 -55.12 38.12
C LYS A 206 -52.60 -54.06 38.84
N ILE A 207 -52.88 -52.79 38.55
CA ILE A 207 -52.22 -51.65 39.20
C ILE A 207 -53.08 -51.30 40.41
N THR A 208 -52.47 -51.32 41.60
CA THR A 208 -53.15 -50.99 42.87
C THR A 208 -52.34 -50.04 43.74
N ASP A 209 -53.04 -49.17 44.47
CA ASP A 209 -52.46 -48.20 45.40
C ASP A 209 -51.96 -48.86 46.71
N ILE A 210 -51.88 -48.11 47.80
CA ILE A 210 -51.40 -48.64 49.10
C ILE A 210 -52.47 -49.48 49.80
N ASP A 211 -53.75 -49.19 49.55
CA ASP A 211 -54.93 -49.81 50.16
C ASP A 211 -55.56 -50.88 49.23
N ASP A 212 -54.74 -51.36 48.29
CA ASP A 212 -55.02 -52.29 47.20
C ASP A 212 -56.22 -51.96 46.30
N GLN A 213 -56.61 -50.68 46.22
CA GLN A 213 -57.65 -50.23 45.30
C GLN A 213 -57.08 -50.02 43.88
N PRO A 214 -57.86 -50.25 42.80
CA PRO A 214 -57.41 -50.02 41.44
C PRO A 214 -57.08 -48.54 41.19
N CYS A 215 -55.87 -48.26 40.72
CA CYS A 215 -55.41 -46.90 40.42
C CYS A 215 -54.67 -46.81 39.08
N ASP A 216 -54.37 -45.59 38.63
CA ASP A 216 -53.53 -45.35 37.46
C ASP A 216 -52.03 -45.53 37.77
N ILE A 217 -51.21 -45.60 36.72
CA ILE A 217 -49.77 -45.88 36.88
C ILE A 217 -48.97 -44.74 37.52
N ASN A 218 -49.41 -43.48 37.42
CA ASN A 218 -48.73 -42.33 38.04
C ASN A 218 -49.07 -42.26 39.54
N THR A 219 -50.30 -42.59 39.92
CA THR A 219 -50.67 -42.84 41.32
C THR A 219 -49.84 -43.99 41.91
N TYR A 220 -49.74 -45.12 41.22
CA TYR A 220 -48.87 -46.24 41.63
C TYR A 220 -47.39 -45.83 41.77
N LEU A 221 -46.84 -45.11 40.78
CA LEU A 221 -45.45 -44.68 40.79
C LEU A 221 -45.16 -43.75 41.98
N SER A 222 -45.99 -42.73 42.18
CA SER A 222 -45.82 -41.73 43.25
C SER A 222 -46.05 -42.32 44.65
N GLN A 223 -47.07 -43.16 44.83
CA GLN A 223 -47.47 -43.68 46.14
C GLN A 223 -46.79 -44.99 46.56
N LYS A 224 -46.33 -45.82 45.63
CA LYS A 224 -45.83 -47.19 45.92
C LYS A 224 -44.36 -47.40 45.53
N VAL A 225 -43.89 -46.78 44.44
CA VAL A 225 -42.48 -46.91 43.98
C VAL A 225 -41.58 -45.80 44.57
N LEU A 226 -42.03 -44.55 44.48
CA LEU A 226 -41.29 -43.35 44.88
C LEU A 226 -41.67 -42.82 46.27
N LYS A 227 -42.57 -43.49 46.99
CA LYS A 227 -42.87 -43.18 48.40
C LYS A 227 -41.69 -43.61 49.28
N GLU A 228 -41.34 -42.74 50.22
CA GLU A 228 -40.24 -42.99 51.16
C GLU A 228 -40.66 -43.98 52.24
N GLU A 229 -39.77 -44.92 52.54
CA GLU A 229 -39.94 -45.95 53.56
C GLU A 229 -39.66 -45.34 54.94
N SER A 230 -40.57 -45.47 55.90
CA SER A 230 -40.41 -44.90 57.26
C SER A 230 -39.44 -45.68 58.17
N THR A 231 -38.82 -46.76 57.68
CA THR A 231 -37.94 -47.62 58.46
C THR A 231 -36.54 -47.02 58.60
N LEU A 232 -36.11 -46.72 59.83
CA LEU A 232 -34.78 -46.17 60.11
C LEU A 232 -33.67 -47.23 59.94
N SER A 233 -33.19 -47.42 58.73
CA SER A 233 -32.00 -48.23 58.41
C SER A 233 -31.10 -47.55 57.39
N LYS A 234 -29.79 -47.80 57.42
CA LYS A 234 -28.83 -47.22 56.45
C LYS A 234 -29.17 -47.58 55.00
N THR A 235 -29.67 -48.79 54.76
CA THR A 235 -30.10 -49.26 53.43
C THR A 235 -31.38 -48.55 53.00
N THR A 236 -32.30 -48.32 53.93
CA THR A 236 -33.56 -47.61 53.67
C THR A 236 -33.32 -46.13 53.39
N GLU A 237 -32.44 -45.47 54.15
CA GLU A 237 -32.10 -44.06 53.92
C GLU A 237 -31.51 -43.84 52.53
N ARG A 238 -30.59 -44.71 52.08
CA ARG A 238 -30.06 -44.66 50.70
C ARG A 238 -31.15 -44.84 49.64
N LYS A 239 -32.18 -45.65 49.88
CA LYS A 239 -33.33 -45.74 48.96
C LYS A 239 -34.20 -44.49 48.99
N ASN A 240 -34.36 -43.87 50.15
CA ASN A 240 -35.13 -42.64 50.30
C ASN A 240 -34.41 -41.44 49.65
N GLU A 241 -33.09 -41.34 49.81
CA GLU A 241 -32.20 -40.43 49.06
C GLU A 241 -32.43 -40.55 47.54
N ILE A 242 -32.38 -41.78 46.99
CA ILE A 242 -32.69 -42.04 45.56
C ILE A 242 -34.07 -41.51 45.18
N ARG A 243 -35.11 -41.84 45.96
CA ARG A 243 -36.51 -41.41 45.69
C ARG A 243 -36.68 -39.90 45.78
N ARG A 244 -36.04 -39.24 46.75
CA ARG A 244 -36.03 -37.78 46.89
C ARG A 244 -35.35 -37.14 45.68
N ASN A 245 -34.21 -37.69 45.24
CA ASN A 245 -33.41 -37.11 44.16
C ASN A 245 -34.02 -37.33 42.77
N ILE A 246 -34.79 -38.39 42.54
CA ILE A 246 -35.65 -38.53 41.35
C ILE A 246 -36.72 -37.43 41.30
N LYS A 247 -37.38 -37.12 42.43
CA LYS A 247 -38.45 -36.10 42.50
C LYS A 247 -37.91 -34.66 42.37
N SER A 248 -36.71 -34.38 42.91
CA SER A 248 -36.12 -33.04 42.87
C SER A 248 -35.49 -32.74 41.51
N PHE A 249 -34.67 -33.65 40.97
CA PHE A 249 -33.91 -33.46 39.74
C PHE A 249 -34.78 -33.28 38.49
N PHE A 250 -35.70 -34.21 38.22
CA PHE A 250 -36.46 -34.20 36.97
C PHE A 250 -37.56 -33.14 36.95
N LYS A 251 -37.83 -32.57 35.77
CA LYS A 251 -38.88 -31.57 35.55
C LYS A 251 -40.28 -32.12 35.85
N SER A 252 -40.60 -33.29 35.28
CA SER A 252 -41.75 -34.14 35.64
C SER A 252 -41.31 -35.59 35.75
N VAL A 253 -42.15 -36.44 36.38
CA VAL A 253 -41.88 -37.87 36.60
C VAL A 253 -43.19 -38.62 36.36
N ASP A 254 -43.37 -39.12 35.15
CA ASP A 254 -44.60 -39.77 34.67
C ASP A 254 -44.31 -41.23 34.25
N ALA A 255 -45.36 -42.03 34.04
CA ALA A 255 -45.26 -43.43 33.62
C ALA A 255 -46.38 -43.87 32.67
N PHE A 256 -46.13 -44.97 31.96
CA PHE A 256 -47.09 -45.64 31.07
C PHE A 256 -46.89 -47.15 31.10
N THR A 257 -47.95 -47.94 30.98
CA THR A 257 -47.85 -49.42 30.92
C THR A 257 -48.28 -49.96 29.57
N LEU A 258 -47.45 -50.84 28.98
CA LEU A 258 -47.82 -51.61 27.80
C LEU A 258 -48.09 -53.08 28.18
N PRO A 259 -49.15 -53.72 27.65
CA PRO A 259 -49.37 -55.15 27.80
C PRO A 259 -48.32 -55.96 27.00
N ILE A 260 -48.40 -57.29 27.09
CA ILE A 260 -47.53 -58.19 26.30
C ILE A 260 -47.86 -58.05 24.80
N PRO A 261 -46.87 -57.91 23.89
CA PRO A 261 -47.12 -57.72 22.46
C PRO A 261 -47.69 -58.96 21.74
N SER A 262 -47.23 -60.16 22.11
CA SER A 262 -47.71 -61.44 21.59
C SER A 262 -47.29 -62.58 22.54
N ASP A 263 -48.02 -63.69 22.50
CA ASP A 263 -47.72 -64.94 23.20
C ASP A 263 -46.71 -65.83 22.45
N LYS A 264 -46.42 -65.51 21.18
CA LYS A 264 -45.64 -66.36 20.26
C LYS A 264 -44.24 -65.81 20.01
N GLU A 265 -43.24 -66.64 20.26
CA GLU A 265 -41.82 -66.30 20.09
C GLU A 265 -41.49 -65.87 18.64
N ASP A 266 -41.95 -66.61 17.63
CA ASP A 266 -41.75 -66.26 16.20
C ASP A 266 -42.30 -64.88 15.82
N VAL A 267 -43.36 -64.43 16.49
CA VAL A 267 -44.00 -63.12 16.26
C VAL A 267 -43.21 -62.02 16.97
N LEU A 268 -42.78 -62.25 18.22
CA LEU A 268 -41.90 -61.32 18.94
C LEU A 268 -40.54 -61.16 18.24
N ALA A 269 -40.01 -62.24 17.67
CA ALA A 269 -38.77 -62.25 16.91
C ALA A 269 -38.87 -61.52 15.55
N GLN A 270 -40.06 -61.13 15.09
CA GLN A 270 -40.28 -60.52 13.78
C GLN A 270 -41.24 -59.31 13.84
N MET A 271 -41.43 -58.72 15.03
CA MET A 271 -42.41 -57.66 15.29
C MET A 271 -42.07 -56.30 14.65
N ASP A 272 -40.88 -56.16 14.07
CA ASP A 272 -40.49 -55.06 13.16
C ASP A 272 -41.16 -55.14 11.78
N LYS A 273 -41.46 -56.35 11.32
CA LYS A 273 -41.96 -56.59 9.96
C LYS A 273 -43.46 -56.25 9.88
N PRO A 274 -43.90 -55.40 8.92
CA PRO A 274 -45.32 -55.04 8.79
C PRO A 274 -46.27 -56.24 8.66
N GLU A 275 -45.81 -57.33 8.03
CA GLU A 275 -46.54 -58.59 7.86
C GLU A 275 -46.98 -59.25 9.18
N PHE A 276 -46.22 -59.01 10.27
CA PHE A 276 -46.44 -59.60 11.59
C PHE A 276 -47.30 -58.72 12.51
N ARG A 277 -47.55 -57.44 12.15
CA ARG A 277 -48.37 -56.52 12.96
C ARG A 277 -49.77 -57.07 13.26
N LYS A 278 -50.33 -57.86 12.32
CA LYS A 278 -51.64 -58.56 12.45
C LYS A 278 -51.67 -59.74 13.45
N TYR A 279 -50.52 -60.14 14.00
CA TYR A 279 -50.39 -61.19 15.01
C TYR A 279 -50.02 -60.65 16.40
N LEU A 280 -49.93 -59.31 16.54
CA LEU A 280 -49.76 -58.64 17.81
C LEU A 280 -51.12 -58.46 18.51
N ASN A 281 -51.11 -58.36 19.83
CA ASN A 281 -52.28 -58.04 20.64
C ASN A 281 -52.84 -56.66 20.24
N GLN A 282 -54.14 -56.57 19.94
CA GLN A 282 -54.77 -55.30 19.58
C GLN A 282 -54.66 -54.26 20.70
N GLU A 283 -54.81 -54.67 21.97
CA GLU A 283 -54.62 -53.79 23.13
C GLU A 283 -53.19 -53.23 23.17
N PHE A 284 -52.18 -54.03 22.78
CA PHE A 284 -50.80 -53.54 22.67
C PHE A 284 -50.64 -52.49 21.56
N LEU A 285 -51.33 -52.66 20.43
CA LEU A 285 -51.31 -51.68 19.34
C LEU A 285 -52.00 -50.37 19.76
N ASP A 286 -53.19 -50.46 20.34
CA ASP A 286 -53.98 -49.29 20.77
C ASP A 286 -53.26 -48.50 21.88
N GLN A 287 -52.67 -49.21 22.86
CA GLN A 287 -51.84 -48.61 23.91
C GLN A 287 -50.50 -48.09 23.36
N MET A 288 -49.95 -48.64 22.28
CA MET A 288 -48.74 -48.13 21.62
C MET A 288 -49.00 -46.80 20.91
N GLU A 289 -50.09 -46.67 20.14
CA GLU A 289 -50.44 -45.40 19.50
C GLU A 289 -50.81 -44.33 20.56
N THR A 290 -51.49 -44.73 21.65
CA THR A 290 -51.73 -43.86 22.82
C THR A 290 -50.41 -43.37 23.44
N LEU A 291 -49.44 -44.27 23.65
CA LEU A 291 -48.12 -43.95 24.18
C LEU A 291 -47.34 -42.97 23.29
N LYS A 292 -47.44 -43.09 21.95
CA LYS A 292 -46.81 -42.12 21.03
C LYS A 292 -47.36 -40.73 21.29
N HIS A 293 -48.68 -40.56 21.31
CA HIS A 293 -49.30 -39.26 21.57
C HIS A 293 -48.91 -38.70 22.94
N SER A 294 -48.91 -39.50 24.02
CA SER A 294 -48.43 -39.04 25.35
C SER A 294 -46.95 -38.64 25.38
N ILE A 295 -46.13 -39.12 24.45
CA ILE A 295 -44.72 -38.73 24.28
C ILE A 295 -44.61 -37.47 23.40
N GLU A 296 -45.38 -37.38 22.31
CA GLU A 296 -45.48 -36.20 21.43
C GLU A 296 -46.01 -34.96 22.17
N GLU A 297 -46.95 -35.16 23.10
CA GLU A 297 -47.45 -34.11 24.00
C GLU A 297 -46.38 -33.52 24.93
N LYS A 298 -45.28 -34.25 25.15
CA LYS A 298 -44.14 -33.87 26.00
C LYS A 298 -42.94 -33.32 25.22
N TYR A 299 -43.01 -33.22 23.89
CA TYR A 299 -41.91 -32.62 23.13
C TYR A 299 -41.74 -31.14 23.49
N HIS A 300 -40.51 -30.76 23.84
CA HIS A 300 -40.12 -29.38 24.12
C HIS A 300 -38.64 -29.15 23.78
N PRO A 301 -38.23 -27.91 23.45
CA PRO A 301 -36.82 -27.58 23.27
C PRO A 301 -35.98 -27.99 24.49
N LYS A 302 -34.78 -28.50 24.24
CA LYS A 302 -33.77 -28.68 25.27
C LYS A 302 -33.39 -27.28 25.79
N LYS A 303 -33.49 -27.10 27.10
CA LYS A 303 -33.07 -25.86 27.78
C LYS A 303 -31.65 -25.97 28.30
N GLY A 304 -30.92 -24.85 28.20
CA GLY A 304 -29.69 -24.57 28.96
C GLY A 304 -30.00 -23.64 30.12
N LEU A 305 -28.97 -23.07 30.77
CA LEU A 305 -29.15 -22.11 31.86
C LEU A 305 -29.83 -20.82 31.37
N ASN A 306 -30.40 -20.03 32.30
CA ASN A 306 -31.11 -18.78 32.01
C ASN A 306 -32.27 -18.91 30.99
N ASP A 307 -32.92 -20.08 30.91
CA ASP A 307 -33.97 -20.40 29.93
C ASP A 307 -33.53 -20.33 28.44
N SER A 308 -32.23 -20.36 28.17
CA SER A 308 -31.64 -20.51 26.83
C SER A 308 -32.13 -21.76 26.09
N ILE A 309 -32.11 -21.74 24.76
CA ILE A 309 -32.46 -22.88 23.91
C ILE A 309 -31.16 -23.53 23.40
N ILE A 310 -31.06 -24.86 23.48
CA ILE A 310 -29.89 -25.58 22.97
C ILE A 310 -30.15 -25.99 21.52
N THR A 311 -29.36 -25.46 20.60
CA THR A 311 -29.30 -25.93 19.20
C THR A 311 -28.58 -27.26 19.11
N GLY A 312 -28.77 -28.01 18.01
CA GLY A 312 -28.00 -29.23 17.80
C GLY A 312 -26.50 -28.99 17.61
N THR A 313 -26.10 -27.81 17.13
CA THR A 313 -24.67 -27.47 17.06
C THR A 313 -24.07 -27.32 18.46
N GLN A 314 -24.72 -26.58 19.36
CA GLN A 314 -24.30 -26.48 20.77
C GLN A 314 -24.33 -27.85 21.47
N LEU A 315 -25.35 -28.69 21.23
CA LEU A 315 -25.43 -30.02 21.84
C LEU A 315 -24.29 -30.94 21.38
N ALA A 316 -23.84 -30.84 20.13
CA ALA A 316 -22.67 -31.59 19.65
C ALA A 316 -21.38 -31.19 20.40
N ASP A 317 -21.27 -29.91 20.78
CA ASP A 317 -20.14 -29.38 21.55
C ASP A 317 -20.24 -29.79 23.04
N MET A 318 -21.44 -29.77 23.63
CA MET A 318 -21.73 -30.34 24.96
C MET A 318 -21.44 -31.84 25.05
N VAL A 319 -21.81 -32.63 24.05
CA VAL A 319 -21.55 -34.08 24.01
C VAL A 319 -20.05 -34.38 24.14
N GLN A 320 -19.20 -33.59 23.49
CA GLN A 320 -17.75 -33.73 23.61
C GLN A 320 -17.28 -33.38 25.03
N SER A 321 -17.68 -32.21 25.56
CA SER A 321 -17.35 -31.78 26.93
C SER A 321 -17.79 -32.78 28.01
N TYR A 322 -19.01 -33.33 27.90
CA TYR A 322 -19.51 -34.36 28.80
C TYR A 322 -18.76 -35.69 28.67
N LEU A 323 -18.31 -36.07 27.48
CA LEU A 323 -17.50 -37.29 27.28
C LEU A 323 -16.12 -37.15 27.93
N ASP A 324 -15.43 -36.02 27.73
CA ASP A 324 -14.12 -35.77 28.35
C ASP A 324 -14.21 -35.73 29.89
N ALA A 325 -15.27 -35.12 30.42
CA ALA A 325 -15.61 -35.15 31.84
C ALA A 325 -15.86 -36.60 32.33
N LEU A 326 -16.69 -37.39 31.64
CA LEU A 326 -17.03 -38.76 32.02
C LEU A 326 -15.87 -39.75 31.92
N ASN A 327 -14.92 -39.51 31.01
CA ASN A 327 -13.73 -40.33 30.84
C ASN A 327 -12.68 -40.06 31.94
N THR A 328 -12.79 -38.93 32.65
CA THR A 328 -11.89 -38.55 33.75
C THR A 328 -12.29 -39.26 35.05
N LYS A 329 -11.44 -40.18 35.53
CA LYS A 329 -11.74 -41.02 36.71
C LYS A 329 -12.06 -40.20 37.96
N GLY A 330 -13.25 -40.43 38.52
CA GLY A 330 -13.72 -39.77 39.76
C GLY A 330 -14.27 -38.37 39.54
N PHE A 331 -14.21 -37.83 38.33
CA PHE A 331 -14.92 -36.61 37.96
C PHE A 331 -16.39 -36.93 37.67
N VAL A 332 -17.27 -35.99 37.96
CA VAL A 332 -18.69 -36.04 37.59
C VAL A 332 -18.95 -34.79 36.73
N PRO A 333 -19.64 -34.90 35.58
CA PRO A 333 -19.89 -33.73 34.75
C PRO A 333 -20.74 -32.68 35.48
N ASP A 334 -20.15 -31.52 35.71
CA ASP A 334 -20.88 -30.32 36.12
C ASP A 334 -21.63 -29.74 34.91
N TRP A 335 -22.92 -29.48 35.09
CA TRP A 335 -23.78 -28.90 34.07
C TRP A 335 -23.37 -27.47 33.73
N GLN A 336 -22.97 -26.66 34.73
CA GLN A 336 -22.60 -25.27 34.51
C GLN A 336 -21.28 -25.18 33.74
N SER A 337 -20.22 -25.83 34.20
CA SER A 337 -18.92 -25.79 33.51
C SER A 337 -19.01 -26.31 32.06
N ALA A 338 -19.87 -27.29 31.76
CA ALA A 338 -20.12 -27.75 30.39
C ALA A 338 -20.95 -26.74 29.56
N TRP A 339 -21.91 -26.05 30.19
CA TRP A 339 -22.65 -24.95 29.56
C TRP A 339 -21.75 -23.77 29.24
N ASP A 340 -20.98 -23.26 30.21
CA ASP A 340 -20.06 -22.13 30.06
C ASP A 340 -19.04 -22.38 28.92
N VAL A 341 -18.47 -23.60 28.87
CA VAL A 341 -17.58 -24.03 27.78
C VAL A 341 -18.30 -24.04 26.43
N THR A 342 -19.55 -24.50 26.38
CA THR A 342 -20.35 -24.56 25.14
C THR A 342 -20.72 -23.15 24.65
N VAL A 343 -21.13 -22.26 25.55
CA VAL A 343 -21.43 -20.86 25.24
C VAL A 343 -20.20 -20.16 24.69
N LYS A 344 -19.03 -20.32 25.34
CA LYS A 344 -17.76 -19.78 24.85
C LYS A 344 -17.37 -20.33 23.46
N ILE A 345 -17.52 -21.64 23.22
CA ILE A 345 -17.27 -22.26 21.92
C ILE A 345 -18.24 -21.72 20.85
N ALA A 346 -19.51 -21.51 21.20
CA ALA A 346 -20.50 -20.94 20.29
C ALA A 346 -20.17 -19.48 19.90
N TYR A 347 -19.81 -18.63 20.88
CA TYR A 347 -19.37 -17.26 20.60
C TYR A 347 -18.06 -17.20 19.81
N GLN A 348 -17.09 -18.06 20.12
CA GLN A 348 -15.85 -18.14 19.36
C GLN A 348 -16.12 -18.53 17.90
N ARG A 349 -16.90 -19.60 17.67
CA ARG A 349 -17.28 -20.02 16.30
C ARG A 349 -18.05 -18.91 15.57
N ALA A 350 -19.05 -18.29 16.19
CA ALA A 350 -19.80 -17.21 15.56
C ALA A 350 -18.90 -16.01 15.19
N SER A 351 -17.92 -15.68 16.05
CA SER A 351 -16.91 -14.65 15.78
C SER A 351 -15.98 -15.03 14.62
N GLU A 352 -15.59 -16.31 14.53
CA GLU A 352 -14.75 -16.83 13.45
C GLU A 352 -15.50 -16.92 12.12
N THR A 353 -16.75 -17.39 12.09
CA THR A 353 -17.64 -17.37 10.91
C THR A 353 -17.83 -15.93 10.41
N ALA A 354 -18.22 -15.01 11.29
CA ALA A 354 -18.48 -13.62 10.94
C ALA A 354 -17.21 -12.90 10.47
N PHE A 355 -16.06 -13.17 11.09
CA PHE A 355 -14.78 -12.60 10.67
C PHE A 355 -14.30 -13.16 9.33
N ALA A 356 -14.46 -14.46 9.05
CA ALA A 356 -14.08 -15.05 7.77
C ALA A 356 -14.93 -14.49 6.60
N ILE A 357 -16.23 -14.27 6.84
CA ILE A 357 -17.11 -13.57 5.89
C ILE A 357 -16.60 -12.15 5.64
N TYR A 358 -16.34 -11.37 6.70
CA TYR A 358 -15.81 -10.02 6.60
C TYR A 358 -14.46 -9.95 5.85
N GLU A 359 -13.51 -10.81 6.24
CA GLU A 359 -12.16 -10.89 5.69
C GLU A 359 -12.17 -11.26 4.20
N SER A 360 -13.02 -12.21 3.78
CA SER A 360 -13.13 -12.62 2.37
C SER A 360 -13.51 -11.44 1.45
N VAL A 361 -14.62 -10.75 1.73
CA VAL A 361 -15.12 -9.64 0.91
C VAL A 361 -14.19 -8.43 0.97
N MET A 362 -13.66 -8.09 2.16
CA MET A 362 -12.75 -6.95 2.29
C MET A 362 -11.37 -7.23 1.66
N SER A 363 -10.96 -8.49 1.52
CA SER A 363 -9.73 -8.85 0.79
C SER A 363 -9.83 -8.62 -0.71
N GLU A 364 -11.01 -8.80 -1.32
CA GLU A 364 -11.21 -8.59 -2.76
C GLU A 364 -10.92 -7.13 -3.18
N LEU A 365 -11.14 -6.17 -2.28
CA LEU A 365 -10.81 -4.75 -2.49
C LEU A 365 -9.33 -4.50 -2.85
N THR A 366 -8.42 -5.36 -2.40
CA THR A 366 -6.98 -5.23 -2.70
C THR A 366 -6.67 -5.28 -4.19
N SER A 367 -7.54 -5.89 -5.00
CA SER A 367 -7.41 -5.94 -6.47
C SER A 367 -7.74 -4.62 -7.17
N TYR A 368 -8.32 -3.65 -6.46
CA TYR A 368 -8.71 -2.33 -6.96
C TYR A 368 -7.83 -1.18 -6.43
N PHE A 369 -6.77 -1.48 -5.66
CA PHE A 369 -5.87 -0.44 -5.12
C PHE A 369 -4.91 0.08 -6.22
N PRO A 370 -4.64 1.40 -6.29
CA PRO A 370 -5.08 2.45 -5.37
C PRO A 370 -6.49 2.97 -5.68
N CYS A 371 -7.32 3.18 -4.65
CA CYS A 371 -8.67 3.72 -4.79
C CYS A 371 -9.03 4.70 -3.66
N ASP A 372 -10.17 5.38 -3.79
CA ASP A 372 -10.68 6.34 -2.80
C ASP A 372 -11.13 5.63 -1.51
N GLU A 373 -10.75 6.16 -0.35
CA GLU A 373 -11.06 5.52 0.93
C GLU A 373 -12.57 5.44 1.21
N GLU A 374 -13.38 6.37 0.71
CA GLU A 374 -14.84 6.31 0.82
C GLU A 374 -15.41 4.98 0.29
N LYS A 375 -14.85 4.44 -0.80
CA LYS A 375 -15.28 3.15 -1.37
C LYS A 375 -14.99 1.99 -0.43
N ILE A 376 -13.85 2.02 0.25
CA ILE A 376 -13.45 1.04 1.27
C ILE A 376 -14.35 1.15 2.51
N ILE A 377 -14.69 2.37 2.94
CA ILE A 377 -15.56 2.63 4.09
C ILE A 377 -17.01 2.24 3.82
N ILE A 378 -17.55 2.50 2.62
CA ILE A 378 -18.89 2.04 2.22
C ILE A 378 -18.95 0.52 2.23
N GLN A 379 -17.99 -0.16 1.56
CA GLN A 379 -17.96 -1.62 1.52
C GLN A 379 -17.84 -2.22 2.93
N HIS A 380 -17.01 -1.62 3.79
CA HIS A 380 -16.87 -1.98 5.20
C HIS A 380 -18.19 -1.89 5.96
N GLN A 381 -18.97 -0.83 5.80
CA GLN A 381 -20.25 -0.66 6.50
C GLN A 381 -21.25 -1.76 6.11
N GLU A 382 -21.41 -2.03 4.80
CA GLU A 382 -22.32 -3.06 4.30
C GLU A 382 -21.96 -4.46 4.82
N ILE A 383 -20.68 -4.85 4.72
CA ILE A 383 -20.24 -6.18 5.15
C ILE A 383 -20.19 -6.32 6.67
N MET A 384 -19.95 -5.23 7.43
CA MET A 384 -20.08 -5.24 8.89
C MET A 384 -21.52 -5.49 9.33
N GLU A 385 -22.51 -4.83 8.73
CA GLU A 385 -23.91 -5.08 9.09
C GLU A 385 -24.31 -6.54 8.80
N TYR A 386 -23.89 -7.08 7.65
CA TYR A 386 -24.12 -8.48 7.31
C TYR A 386 -23.41 -9.46 8.27
N ALA A 387 -22.14 -9.21 8.61
CA ALA A 387 -21.37 -10.07 9.51
C ALA A 387 -21.90 -10.00 10.96
N ILE A 388 -22.30 -8.82 11.45
CA ILE A 388 -22.98 -8.65 12.75
C ILE A 388 -24.33 -9.40 12.76
N LYS A 389 -25.06 -9.42 11.63
CA LYS A 389 -26.28 -10.21 11.50
C LYS A 389 -25.97 -11.72 11.58
N GLN A 390 -24.99 -12.23 10.85
CA GLN A 390 -24.62 -13.65 10.93
C GLN A 390 -24.14 -14.06 12.33
N PHE A 391 -23.38 -13.21 13.02
CA PHE A 391 -23.03 -13.40 14.42
C PHE A 391 -24.28 -13.54 15.32
N ARG A 392 -25.24 -12.62 15.19
CA ARG A 392 -26.53 -12.67 15.92
C ARG A 392 -27.34 -13.92 15.60
N ASP A 393 -27.39 -14.33 14.33
CA ASP A 393 -28.15 -15.50 13.89
C ASP A 393 -27.55 -16.82 14.44
N GLU A 394 -26.21 -16.92 14.62
CA GLU A 394 -25.57 -18.06 15.32
C GLU A 394 -25.72 -18.00 16.86
N THR A 395 -25.82 -16.82 17.47
CA THR A 395 -25.89 -16.67 18.95
C THR A 395 -27.30 -16.49 19.51
N LEU A 396 -28.34 -16.42 18.66
CA LEU A 396 -29.74 -16.03 18.97
C LEU A 396 -30.39 -16.74 20.17
N MET A 397 -29.88 -17.91 20.55
CA MET A 397 -30.48 -18.80 21.55
C MET A 397 -29.89 -18.63 22.97
N ASP A 398 -28.85 -17.82 23.13
CA ASP A 398 -28.28 -17.43 24.43
C ASP A 398 -28.81 -16.06 24.89
N PRO A 399 -29.47 -15.95 26.06
CA PRO A 399 -29.97 -14.69 26.60
C PRO A 399 -28.94 -13.89 27.40
N ASP A 400 -27.67 -14.34 27.51
CA ASP A 400 -26.62 -13.56 28.19
C ASP A 400 -26.17 -12.33 27.37
N VAL A 401 -26.79 -11.19 27.68
CA VAL A 401 -26.52 -9.90 27.06
C VAL A 401 -25.09 -9.40 27.31
N GLU A 402 -24.45 -9.78 28.42
CA GLU A 402 -23.09 -9.31 28.74
C GLU A 402 -22.03 -10.09 27.97
N GLN A 403 -22.16 -11.42 27.88
CA GLN A 403 -21.31 -12.26 27.04
C GLN A 403 -21.50 -11.92 25.55
N PHE A 404 -22.75 -11.78 25.09
CA PHE A 404 -23.05 -11.34 23.72
C PHE A 404 -22.37 -10.01 23.39
N GLN A 405 -22.51 -8.99 24.25
CA GLN A 405 -21.86 -7.70 24.03
C GLN A 405 -20.34 -7.78 24.08
N THR A 406 -19.77 -8.64 24.92
CA THR A 406 -18.32 -8.77 25.08
C THR A 406 -17.69 -9.38 23.82
N HIS A 407 -18.22 -10.49 23.33
CA HIS A 407 -17.72 -11.10 22.10
C HIS A 407 -18.07 -10.29 20.84
N LEU A 408 -19.21 -9.60 20.80
CA LEU A 408 -19.51 -8.66 19.71
C LEU A 408 -18.48 -7.50 19.66
N LYS A 409 -18.06 -6.97 20.81
CA LYS A 409 -17.00 -5.94 20.88
C LYS A 409 -15.63 -6.49 20.45
N GLU A 410 -15.31 -7.74 20.79
CA GLU A 410 -14.08 -8.43 20.38
C GLU A 410 -14.04 -8.67 18.86
N PHE A 411 -15.10 -9.25 18.30
CA PHE A 411 -15.29 -9.42 16.85
C PHE A 411 -15.20 -8.08 16.11
N THR A 412 -15.91 -7.04 16.59
CA THR A 412 -15.89 -5.71 15.97
C THR A 412 -14.47 -5.14 15.94
N LYS A 413 -13.73 -5.19 17.06
CA LYS A 413 -12.34 -4.72 17.15
C LYS A 413 -11.39 -5.42 16.18
N ARG A 414 -11.60 -6.73 15.90
CA ARG A 414 -10.82 -7.46 14.88
C ARG A 414 -11.07 -6.91 13.48
N CYS A 415 -12.30 -6.52 13.17
CA CYS A 415 -12.67 -5.97 11.86
C CYS A 415 -12.21 -4.52 11.70
N SER A 416 -12.47 -3.68 12.70
CA SER A 416 -12.10 -2.26 12.75
C SER A 416 -12.04 -1.74 14.19
N SER A 417 -11.08 -0.86 14.48
CA SER A 417 -11.06 -0.01 15.67
C SER A 417 -10.91 1.46 15.25
N PHE A 418 -11.50 2.37 16.03
CA PHE A 418 -11.51 3.81 15.74
C PHE A 418 -11.02 4.62 16.95
N SER A 419 -10.47 5.80 16.70
CA SER A 419 -10.12 6.79 17.74
C SER A 419 -11.34 7.64 18.13
N ASP A 420 -11.23 8.40 19.22
CA ASP A 420 -12.26 9.39 19.61
C ASP A 420 -12.45 10.50 18.56
N GLY A 421 -11.50 10.67 17.63
CA GLY A 421 -11.60 11.55 16.46
C GLY A 421 -12.22 10.91 15.21
N GLY A 422 -12.60 9.62 15.27
CA GLY A 422 -13.20 8.90 14.15
C GLY A 422 -12.21 8.24 13.17
N GLU A 423 -10.91 8.35 13.39
CA GLU A 423 -9.89 7.74 12.53
C GLU A 423 -9.76 6.23 12.79
N CYS A 424 -9.64 5.40 11.74
CA CYS A 424 -9.46 3.96 11.90
C CYS A 424 -8.01 3.64 12.35
N ASN A 425 -7.86 3.15 13.58
CA ASN A 425 -6.57 2.94 14.25
C ASN A 425 -6.23 1.46 14.51
N GLY A 426 -7.07 0.52 14.09
CA GLY A 426 -6.82 -0.91 14.27
C GLY A 426 -7.84 -1.81 13.57
N GLY A 427 -7.65 -3.13 13.72
CA GLY A 427 -8.42 -4.14 13.00
C GLY A 427 -8.00 -4.27 11.52
N PHE A 428 -8.63 -5.20 10.82
CA PHE A 428 -8.32 -5.53 9.42
C PHE A 428 -8.56 -4.35 8.46
N LEU A 429 -9.55 -3.49 8.75
CA LEU A 429 -9.79 -2.24 8.00
C LEU A 429 -8.54 -1.33 8.00
N HIS A 430 -7.90 -1.14 9.15
CA HIS A 430 -6.71 -0.29 9.25
C HIS A 430 -5.54 -0.84 8.41
N SER A 431 -5.34 -2.16 8.36
CA SER A 431 -4.34 -2.77 7.46
C SER A 431 -4.65 -2.56 5.98
N LEU A 432 -5.93 -2.60 5.57
CA LEU A 432 -6.33 -2.34 4.19
C LEU A 432 -6.15 -0.87 3.81
N LEU A 433 -6.61 0.07 4.64
CA LEU A 433 -6.41 1.51 4.42
C LEU A 433 -4.91 1.84 4.29
N LYS A 434 -4.08 1.31 5.19
CA LYS A 434 -2.62 1.46 5.14
C LYS A 434 -2.00 0.87 3.87
N THR A 435 -2.49 -0.27 3.39
CA THR A 435 -2.01 -0.89 2.14
C THR A 435 -2.43 -0.07 0.92
N ASN A 436 -3.67 0.43 0.90
CA ASN A 436 -4.16 1.35 -0.14
C ASN A 436 -3.35 2.65 -0.20
N TRP A 437 -3.07 3.27 0.96
CA TRP A 437 -2.19 4.45 1.05
C TRP A 437 -0.77 4.14 0.56
N GLN A 438 -0.19 2.99 0.92
CA GLN A 438 1.16 2.61 0.46
C GLN A 438 1.24 2.40 -1.06
N ILE A 439 0.22 1.77 -1.66
CA ILE A 439 0.13 1.58 -3.11
C ILE A 439 -0.11 2.92 -3.82
N SER A 440 -1.01 3.76 -3.29
CA SER A 440 -1.25 5.12 -3.78
C SER A 440 0.02 5.98 -3.71
N ALA A 441 0.77 5.93 -2.60
CA ALA A 441 1.99 6.69 -2.42
C ALA A 441 3.07 6.27 -3.43
N THR A 442 3.21 4.97 -3.69
CA THR A 442 4.17 4.45 -4.67
C THR A 442 3.76 4.81 -6.10
N PHE A 443 2.49 4.60 -6.46
CA PHE A 443 1.93 4.93 -7.78
C PHE A 443 2.04 6.42 -8.11
N CYS A 444 1.72 7.30 -7.16
CA CYS A 444 1.83 8.74 -7.33
C CYS A 444 3.28 9.22 -7.39
N ASP A 445 4.21 8.67 -6.60
CA ASP A 445 5.65 9.02 -6.70
C ASP A 445 6.21 8.54 -8.06
N ASP A 446 5.99 7.28 -8.46
CA ASP A 446 6.43 6.74 -9.75
C ASP A 446 5.94 7.57 -10.95
N ASN A 447 4.64 7.90 -11.00
CA ASN A 447 4.07 8.75 -12.05
C ASN A 447 4.69 10.16 -12.05
N LEU A 448 4.91 10.75 -10.87
CA LEU A 448 5.50 12.07 -10.73
C LEU A 448 6.98 12.08 -11.14
N GLN A 449 7.76 11.06 -10.77
CA GLN A 449 9.14 10.88 -11.26
C GLN A 449 9.18 10.76 -12.80
N VAL A 450 8.21 10.07 -13.41
CA VAL A 450 8.09 9.95 -14.87
C VAL A 450 7.79 11.31 -15.51
N LEU A 451 6.76 12.04 -15.05
CA LEU A 451 6.41 13.37 -15.58
C LEU A 451 7.57 14.37 -15.44
N VAL A 452 8.23 14.39 -14.28
CA VAL A 452 9.40 15.24 -14.02
C VAL A 452 10.54 14.91 -14.96
N LYS A 453 10.83 13.63 -15.18
CA LYS A 453 11.90 13.18 -16.09
C LYS A 453 11.58 13.43 -17.57
N GLN A 454 10.31 13.47 -17.96
CA GLN A 454 9.87 13.70 -19.33
C GLN A 454 9.78 15.20 -19.69
N HIS A 455 9.32 16.05 -18.77
CA HIS A 455 9.01 17.45 -19.07
C HIS A 455 9.96 18.44 -18.39
N LEU A 456 10.20 18.30 -17.08
CA LEU A 456 10.95 19.31 -16.32
C LEU A 456 12.47 19.12 -16.42
N GLU A 457 12.95 17.88 -16.28
CA GLU A 457 14.38 17.55 -16.26
C GLU A 457 15.09 17.92 -17.58
N PRO A 458 14.52 17.72 -18.78
CA PRO A 458 15.16 18.16 -20.04
C PRO A 458 15.30 19.69 -20.14
N VAL A 459 14.34 20.45 -19.59
CA VAL A 459 14.40 21.91 -19.55
C VAL A 459 15.45 22.39 -18.54
N LEU A 460 15.52 21.76 -17.36
CA LEU A 460 16.54 22.08 -16.35
C LEU A 460 17.97 21.72 -16.77
N GLN A 461 18.15 20.72 -17.64
CA GLN A 461 19.46 20.31 -18.14
C GLN A 461 19.95 21.10 -19.36
N ASN A 462 19.05 21.76 -20.10
CA ASN A 462 19.36 22.52 -21.31
C ASN A 462 18.97 24.01 -21.17
N ILE A 463 19.14 24.58 -19.97
CA ILE A 463 18.96 26.04 -19.75
C ILE A 463 19.99 26.79 -20.58
N ASP A 464 19.51 27.69 -21.43
CA ASP A 464 20.32 28.60 -22.25
C ASP A 464 19.94 30.07 -22.03
N HIS A 465 20.50 30.95 -22.86
CA HIS A 465 20.23 32.40 -22.82
C HIS A 465 18.86 32.85 -23.36
N GLU A 466 18.08 31.96 -23.99
CA GLU A 466 16.70 32.25 -24.44
C GLU A 466 15.66 31.68 -23.44
N THR A 467 16.11 30.84 -22.49
CA THR A 467 15.28 30.14 -21.50
C THR A 467 14.74 31.09 -20.41
N SER A 468 13.60 31.73 -20.68
CA SER A 468 12.89 32.55 -19.69
C SER A 468 12.43 31.75 -18.46
N TYR A 469 12.55 32.35 -17.27
CA TYR A 469 11.99 31.81 -16.03
C TYR A 469 10.45 31.59 -16.10
N GLU A 470 9.74 32.38 -16.91
CA GLU A 470 8.29 32.23 -17.13
C GLU A 470 7.95 30.92 -17.87
N TYR A 471 8.81 30.48 -18.80
CA TYR A 471 8.68 29.19 -19.49
C TYR A 471 8.97 28.01 -18.56
N VAL A 472 9.94 28.16 -17.64
CA VAL A 472 10.17 27.15 -16.59
C VAL A 472 8.94 27.04 -15.67
N LEU A 473 8.24 28.13 -15.39
CA LEU A 473 6.98 28.10 -14.62
C LEU A 473 5.82 27.47 -15.39
N SER A 474 5.69 27.69 -16.71
CA SER A 474 4.61 27.05 -17.49
C SER A 474 4.80 25.53 -17.56
N VAL A 475 6.01 25.05 -17.84
CA VAL A 475 6.33 23.60 -17.86
C VAL A 475 6.06 22.93 -16.49
N ILE A 476 6.23 23.67 -15.39
CA ILE A 476 5.88 23.19 -14.05
C ILE A 476 4.36 23.11 -13.86
N GLY A 477 3.60 24.05 -14.39
CA GLY A 477 2.12 23.99 -14.42
C GLY A 477 1.59 22.85 -15.28
N ASP A 478 2.23 22.57 -16.42
CA ASP A 478 1.89 21.43 -17.29
C ASP A 478 2.12 20.09 -16.57
N VAL A 479 3.17 19.97 -15.76
CA VAL A 479 3.43 18.81 -14.90
C VAL A 479 2.43 18.71 -13.74
N GLU A 480 2.04 19.84 -13.13
CA GLU A 480 1.01 19.89 -12.08
C GLU A 480 -0.35 19.40 -12.61
N SER A 481 -0.80 19.89 -13.78
CA SER A 481 -2.06 19.44 -14.39
C SER A 481 -2.03 17.94 -14.69
N GLN A 482 -1.01 17.47 -15.41
CA GLN A 482 -0.89 16.06 -15.78
C GLN A 482 -0.76 15.11 -14.58
N TYR A 483 -0.15 15.58 -13.48
CA TYR A 483 -0.14 14.84 -12.23
C TYR A 483 -1.56 14.67 -11.67
N TRP A 484 -2.32 15.75 -11.54
CA TRP A 484 -3.69 15.69 -11.00
C TRP A 484 -4.66 14.93 -11.91
N ASP A 485 -4.47 14.96 -13.24
CA ASP A 485 -5.22 14.15 -14.20
C ASP A 485 -4.95 12.62 -14.07
N CYS A 486 -3.81 12.24 -13.48
CA CYS A 486 -3.37 10.83 -13.36
C CYS A 486 -3.27 10.30 -11.91
N ALA A 487 -3.39 11.15 -10.90
CA ALA A 487 -3.20 10.77 -9.50
C ALA A 487 -4.38 9.96 -8.95
N LEU A 488 -4.10 8.89 -8.19
CA LEU A 488 -5.12 7.98 -7.67
C LEU A 488 -4.88 7.59 -6.20
N GLY A 489 -5.96 7.61 -5.42
CA GLY A 489 -5.96 7.22 -4.01
C GLY A 489 -5.48 8.30 -3.02
N PRO A 490 -5.51 8.02 -1.72
CA PRO A 490 -5.42 9.01 -0.66
C PRO A 490 -4.06 9.72 -0.53
N ALA A 491 -2.95 9.09 -0.96
CA ALA A 491 -1.62 9.65 -0.78
C ALA A 491 -1.27 10.76 -1.79
N ALA A 492 -2.11 10.98 -2.82
CA ALA A 492 -1.88 11.93 -3.90
C ALA A 492 -1.52 13.35 -3.41
N GLY A 493 -2.20 13.84 -2.37
CA GLY A 493 -1.93 15.17 -1.81
C GLY A 493 -0.58 15.26 -1.07
N GLU A 494 -0.24 14.24 -0.27
CA GLU A 494 0.99 14.23 0.53
C GLU A 494 2.24 14.02 -0.34
N VAL A 495 2.16 13.15 -1.36
CA VAL A 495 3.22 12.97 -2.36
C VAL A 495 3.48 14.28 -3.10
N TYR A 496 2.41 14.99 -3.50
CA TYR A 496 2.56 16.27 -4.19
C TYR A 496 3.14 17.38 -3.28
N GLN A 497 2.74 17.48 -2.01
CA GLN A 497 3.36 18.41 -1.05
C GLN A 497 4.84 18.11 -0.81
N LYS A 498 5.21 16.83 -0.70
CA LYS A 498 6.62 16.39 -0.59
C LYS A 498 7.42 16.81 -1.82
N TYR A 499 6.83 16.72 -3.01
CA TYR A 499 7.44 17.17 -4.26
C TYR A 499 7.56 18.70 -4.35
N LEU A 500 6.52 19.45 -3.97
CA LEU A 500 6.53 20.93 -3.96
C LEU A 500 7.70 21.52 -3.17
N MET A 501 8.07 20.92 -2.04
CA MET A 501 9.24 21.34 -1.25
C MET A 501 10.56 21.17 -2.03
N GLY A 502 10.75 20.06 -2.75
CA GLY A 502 11.92 19.85 -3.61
C GLY A 502 11.90 20.70 -4.89
N LEU A 503 10.71 20.96 -5.43
CA LEU A 503 10.48 21.85 -6.58
C LEU A 503 10.88 23.30 -6.26
N GLU A 504 10.58 23.79 -5.06
CA GLU A 504 11.00 25.12 -4.61
C GLU A 504 12.53 25.31 -4.64
N GLU A 505 13.29 24.29 -4.23
CA GLU A 505 14.74 24.35 -4.23
C GLU A 505 15.31 24.29 -5.66
N ARG A 506 14.73 23.45 -6.53
CA ARG A 506 15.03 23.45 -7.98
C ARG A 506 14.71 24.79 -8.65
N LYS A 507 13.56 25.43 -8.35
CA LYS A 507 13.21 26.78 -8.84
C LYS A 507 14.24 27.83 -8.43
N LYS A 508 14.69 27.81 -7.17
CA LYS A 508 15.73 28.71 -6.64
C LYS A 508 17.10 28.47 -7.29
N GLN A 509 17.41 27.24 -7.71
CA GLN A 509 18.61 26.93 -8.48
C GLN A 509 18.52 27.45 -9.92
N ALA A 510 17.45 27.12 -10.66
CA ALA A 510 17.26 27.54 -12.04
C ALA A 510 17.30 29.08 -12.20
N MET A 511 16.64 29.81 -11.30
CA MET A 511 16.67 31.28 -11.28
C MET A 511 18.08 31.86 -11.15
N ARG A 512 18.97 31.24 -10.36
CA ARG A 512 20.38 31.66 -10.24
C ARG A 512 21.16 31.37 -11.53
N THR A 513 20.92 30.22 -12.16
CA THR A 513 21.59 29.85 -13.41
C THR A 513 21.19 30.78 -14.57
N ILE A 514 19.90 31.10 -14.71
CA ILE A 514 19.41 32.05 -15.74
C ILE A 514 20.05 33.42 -15.54
N SER A 515 19.99 33.99 -14.32
CA SER A 515 20.61 35.29 -14.02
C SER A 515 22.14 35.31 -14.28
N GLN A 516 22.85 34.21 -14.01
CA GLN A 516 24.28 34.10 -14.32
C GLN A 516 24.57 34.02 -15.83
N LEU A 517 23.67 33.42 -16.62
CA LEU A 517 23.77 33.40 -18.08
C LEU A 517 23.44 34.76 -18.70
N GLU A 518 22.44 35.46 -18.16
CA GLU A 518 22.11 36.85 -18.54
C GLU A 518 23.30 37.78 -18.27
N ASP A 519 23.86 37.77 -17.05
CA ASP A 519 25.04 38.57 -16.69
C ASP A 519 26.24 38.28 -17.62
N TYR A 520 26.51 37.00 -17.90
CA TYR A 520 27.63 36.59 -18.76
C TYR A 520 27.42 36.96 -20.24
N HIS A 521 26.18 36.86 -20.75
CA HIS A 521 25.85 37.29 -22.11
C HIS A 521 25.99 38.81 -22.24
N ASN A 522 25.48 39.56 -21.25
CA ASN A 522 25.65 41.01 -21.15
C ASN A 522 27.13 41.39 -21.08
N GLU A 523 27.98 40.65 -20.37
CA GLU A 523 29.42 40.92 -20.34
C GLU A 523 30.06 40.70 -21.73
N ILE A 524 29.76 39.58 -22.41
CA ILE A 524 30.26 39.30 -23.77
C ILE A 524 29.80 40.37 -24.77
N GLU A 525 28.54 40.81 -24.72
CA GLU A 525 28.02 41.86 -25.59
C GLU A 525 28.71 43.21 -25.30
N ASN A 526 28.89 43.58 -24.03
CA ASN A 526 29.65 44.77 -23.66
C ASN A 526 31.11 44.69 -24.13
N GLN A 527 31.78 43.54 -24.02
CA GLN A 527 33.13 43.33 -24.55
C GLN A 527 33.17 43.45 -26.09
N ARG A 528 32.16 42.94 -26.82
CA ARG A 528 32.02 43.12 -28.28
C ARG A 528 31.84 44.60 -28.65
N ILE A 529 30.97 45.32 -27.93
CA ILE A 529 30.71 46.75 -28.14
C ILE A 529 31.99 47.57 -27.86
N GLN A 530 32.67 47.33 -26.75
CA GLN A 530 33.94 48.01 -26.42
C GLN A 530 35.02 47.72 -27.47
N LYS A 531 35.13 46.48 -27.96
CA LYS A 531 36.06 46.13 -29.03
C LYS A 531 35.72 46.87 -30.34
N ALA A 532 34.45 46.91 -30.75
CA ALA A 532 34.03 47.62 -31.95
C ALA A 532 34.26 49.14 -31.85
N LEU A 533 34.02 49.74 -30.68
CA LEU A 533 34.34 51.15 -30.41
C LEU A 533 35.85 51.42 -30.46
N PHE A 534 36.67 50.51 -29.94
CA PHE A 534 38.13 50.61 -30.01
C PHE A 534 38.65 50.49 -31.46
N GLU A 535 38.15 49.52 -32.23
CA GLU A 535 38.50 49.35 -33.65
C GLU A 535 38.09 50.57 -34.49
N ALA A 536 36.92 51.17 -34.23
CA ALA A 536 36.49 52.42 -34.86
C ALA A 536 37.38 53.61 -34.48
N ALA A 537 37.75 53.76 -33.21
CA ALA A 537 38.65 54.82 -32.75
C ALA A 537 40.07 54.68 -33.33
N CYS A 538 40.56 53.46 -33.54
CA CYS A 538 41.79 53.20 -34.28
C CYS A 538 41.68 53.67 -35.74
N GLN A 539 40.60 53.32 -36.45
CA GLN A 539 40.40 53.76 -37.85
C GLN A 539 40.27 55.28 -37.98
N GLU A 540 39.60 55.96 -37.06
CA GLU A 540 39.49 57.43 -37.05
C GLU A 540 40.85 58.10 -36.78
N SER A 541 41.62 57.56 -35.84
CA SER A 541 43.00 58.00 -35.55
C SER A 541 43.95 57.77 -36.73
N GLU A 542 43.87 56.63 -37.42
CA GLU A 542 44.65 56.36 -38.63
C GLU A 542 44.29 57.35 -39.74
N ALA A 543 43.00 57.62 -39.97
CA ALA A 543 42.53 58.59 -40.95
C ALA A 543 42.93 60.04 -40.61
N GLU A 544 42.96 60.43 -39.32
CA GLU A 544 43.47 61.73 -38.90
C GLU A 544 44.98 61.85 -39.12
N ASN A 545 45.75 60.82 -38.76
CA ASN A 545 47.20 60.76 -39.02
C ASN A 545 47.50 60.85 -40.53
N GLU A 546 46.71 60.18 -41.39
CA GLU A 546 46.89 60.27 -42.84
C GLU A 546 46.59 61.69 -43.37
N ARG A 547 45.55 62.36 -42.86
CA ARG A 547 45.25 63.77 -43.17
C ARG A 547 46.39 64.71 -42.74
N LEU A 548 46.94 64.50 -41.55
CA LEU A 548 48.09 65.28 -41.03
C LEU A 548 49.36 65.05 -41.86
N LEU A 549 49.59 63.83 -42.33
CA LEU A 549 50.72 63.50 -43.21
C LEU A 549 50.60 64.24 -44.56
N ARG A 550 49.45 64.12 -45.23
CA ARG A 550 49.16 64.84 -46.50
C ARG A 550 49.27 66.37 -46.33
N GLN A 551 48.87 66.91 -45.17
CA GLN A 551 49.02 68.34 -44.89
C GLN A 551 50.49 68.75 -44.67
N ARG A 552 51.33 67.89 -44.09
CA ARG A 552 52.79 68.09 -43.99
C ARG A 552 53.45 68.09 -45.36
N GLU A 553 53.11 67.14 -46.23
CA GLU A 553 53.63 67.04 -47.59
C GLU A 553 53.28 68.28 -48.43
N ALA A 554 52.03 68.76 -48.36
CA ALA A 554 51.60 69.97 -49.03
C ALA A 554 52.39 71.22 -48.60
N ARG A 555 52.67 71.40 -47.30
CA ARG A 555 53.53 72.50 -46.80
C ARG A 555 54.98 72.34 -47.28
N GLY A 556 55.49 71.11 -47.36
CA GLY A 556 56.82 70.83 -47.92
C GLY A 556 56.95 71.24 -49.39
N GLN A 557 55.93 70.92 -50.21
CA GLN A 557 55.87 71.35 -51.61
C GLN A 557 55.78 72.88 -51.75
N GLN A 558 55.01 73.55 -50.91
CA GLN A 558 54.90 75.02 -50.90
C GLN A 558 56.24 75.71 -50.61
N HIS A 559 56.96 75.29 -49.56
CA HIS A 559 58.29 75.85 -49.27
C HIS A 559 59.32 75.57 -50.38
N MET A 560 59.23 74.43 -51.07
CA MET A 560 60.16 74.11 -52.16
C MET A 560 59.94 75.02 -53.37
N ALA A 561 58.68 75.32 -53.72
CA ALA A 561 58.33 76.30 -54.75
C ALA A 561 58.70 77.75 -54.35
N GLU A 562 58.61 78.09 -53.06
CA GLU A 562 59.02 79.39 -52.52
C GLU A 562 60.54 79.62 -52.66
N ILE A 563 61.35 78.56 -52.45
CA ILE A 563 62.80 78.60 -52.68
C ILE A 563 63.14 78.80 -54.16
N GLU A 564 62.46 78.11 -55.09
CA GLU A 564 62.66 78.34 -56.53
C GLU A 564 62.34 79.78 -56.95
N ALA A 565 61.27 80.37 -56.39
CA ALA A 565 60.87 81.74 -56.69
C ALA A 565 61.96 82.75 -56.25
N ILE A 566 62.57 82.53 -55.08
CA ILE A 566 63.69 83.34 -54.57
C ILE A 566 64.94 83.20 -55.46
N GLN A 567 65.24 82.00 -55.97
CA GLN A 567 66.36 81.79 -56.90
C GLN A 567 66.15 82.57 -58.21
N LYS A 568 64.97 82.42 -58.86
CA LYS A 568 64.62 83.16 -60.08
C LYS A 568 64.63 84.69 -59.88
N ALA A 569 64.24 85.18 -58.70
CA ALA A 569 64.33 86.61 -58.36
C ALA A 569 65.78 87.12 -58.31
N ASN A 570 66.72 86.33 -57.77
CA ASN A 570 68.13 86.70 -57.69
C ASN A 570 68.83 86.70 -59.05
N GLU A 571 68.56 85.72 -59.93
CA GLU A 571 69.14 85.69 -61.29
C GLU A 571 68.74 86.93 -62.10
N ASN A 572 67.47 87.32 -62.06
CA ASN A 572 66.97 88.52 -62.73
C ASN A 572 67.68 89.79 -62.22
N LYS A 573 67.93 89.89 -60.91
CA LYS A 573 68.60 91.04 -60.30
C LYS A 573 70.10 91.13 -60.64
N ILE A 574 70.77 89.98 -60.79
CA ILE A 574 72.16 89.91 -61.30
C ILE A 574 72.23 90.37 -62.76
N ASN A 575 71.23 90.03 -63.58
CA ASN A 575 71.18 90.44 -64.99
C ASN A 575 70.94 91.94 -65.18
N GLN A 576 70.12 92.59 -64.32
CA GLN A 576 69.95 94.05 -64.34
C GLN A 576 71.29 94.79 -64.07
N ILE A 577 72.01 94.40 -63.01
CA ILE A 577 73.30 95.02 -62.64
C ILE A 577 74.35 94.87 -63.76
N ARG A 578 74.27 93.80 -64.57
CA ARG A 578 75.10 93.61 -65.76
C ARG A 578 74.79 94.63 -66.86
N GLN A 579 73.51 94.90 -67.13
CA GLN A 579 73.09 95.85 -68.18
C GLN A 579 73.44 97.30 -67.83
N GLU A 580 73.26 97.71 -66.56
CA GLU A 580 73.61 99.06 -66.09
C GLU A 580 75.10 99.37 -66.28
N ARG A 581 75.99 98.43 -65.93
CA ARG A 581 77.44 98.57 -66.17
C ARG A 581 77.80 98.72 -67.64
N GLU A 582 77.14 97.96 -68.52
CA GLU A 582 77.43 97.98 -69.95
C GLU A 582 76.93 99.26 -70.66
N GLN A 583 75.96 99.98 -70.06
CA GLN A 583 75.54 101.30 -70.53
C GLN A 583 76.51 102.41 -70.08
N ALA A 584 76.99 102.37 -68.83
CA ALA A 584 77.97 103.34 -68.32
C ALA A 584 79.28 103.35 -69.14
N ASP A 585 79.83 102.16 -69.44
CA ASP A 585 81.06 101.99 -70.23
C ASP A 585 80.94 102.56 -71.66
N LYS A 586 79.71 102.57 -72.22
CA LYS A 586 79.42 103.15 -73.55
C LYS A 586 79.33 104.68 -73.51
N GLN A 587 78.80 105.26 -72.44
CA GLN A 587 78.73 106.72 -72.29
C GLN A 587 80.13 107.34 -72.08
N GLN A 588 80.96 106.77 -71.20
CA GLN A 588 82.30 107.28 -70.92
C GLN A 588 83.22 107.27 -72.16
N ARG A 589 83.04 106.28 -73.06
CA ARG A 589 83.77 106.21 -74.34
C ARG A 589 83.29 107.22 -75.39
N ALA A 590 82.12 107.83 -75.23
CA ALA A 590 81.62 108.86 -76.13
C ALA A 590 82.19 110.25 -75.78
N GLU A 591 82.21 110.63 -74.50
CA GLU A 591 82.73 111.93 -74.05
C GLU A 591 84.22 112.11 -74.40
N LEU A 592 85.04 111.07 -74.18
CA LEU A 592 86.47 111.06 -74.52
C LEU A 592 86.74 111.28 -76.02
N ARG A 593 85.82 110.88 -76.92
CA ARG A 593 85.95 111.16 -78.35
C ARG A 593 85.67 112.62 -78.69
N ASN A 594 84.68 113.23 -78.05
CA ASN A 594 84.28 114.62 -78.31
C ASN A 594 85.31 115.64 -77.80
N GLN A 595 86.00 115.36 -76.69
CA GLN A 595 87.10 116.22 -76.23
C GLN A 595 88.32 116.18 -77.17
N HIS A 596 88.59 115.04 -77.81
CA HIS A 596 89.73 114.90 -78.72
C HIS A 596 89.53 115.57 -80.08
N SER A 597 88.30 115.71 -80.60
CA SER A 597 88.05 116.39 -81.88
C SER A 597 88.30 117.90 -81.77
N ALA A 598 87.77 118.56 -80.73
CA ALA A 598 87.86 120.01 -80.54
C ALA A 598 89.31 120.53 -80.49
N ASN A 599 90.19 119.82 -79.76
CA ASN A 599 91.60 120.23 -79.61
C ASN A 599 92.42 120.14 -80.91
N ILE A 600 92.05 119.25 -81.84
CA ILE A 600 92.74 119.11 -83.14
C ILE A 600 92.35 120.22 -84.12
N GLU A 601 91.15 120.77 -84.00
CA GLU A 601 90.66 121.84 -84.88
C GLU A 601 91.22 123.23 -84.51
N GLY A 602 91.48 123.49 -83.22
CA GLY A 602 92.17 124.70 -82.77
C GLY A 602 93.58 124.85 -83.35
N LEU A 603 94.42 123.83 -83.17
CA LEU A 603 95.83 123.83 -83.62
C LEU A 603 96.00 124.03 -85.14
N ARG A 604 95.04 123.56 -85.95
CA ARG A 604 95.04 123.74 -87.41
C ARG A 604 94.80 125.19 -87.84
N ASN A 605 94.06 125.96 -87.05
CA ASN A 605 93.75 127.36 -87.36
C ASN A 605 94.89 128.33 -86.99
N GLU A 606 95.75 127.98 -86.02
CA GLU A 606 96.98 128.75 -85.75
C GLU A 606 98.03 128.56 -86.85
N GLN A 607 98.24 127.33 -87.35
CA GLN A 607 99.21 127.08 -88.42
C GLN A 607 98.94 127.90 -89.69
N ARG A 608 97.67 128.03 -90.10
CA ARG A 608 97.29 128.86 -91.26
C ARG A 608 97.68 130.33 -91.12
N ARG A 609 97.44 130.93 -89.93
CA ARG A 609 97.79 132.34 -89.68
C ARG A 609 99.29 132.60 -89.78
N MET A 610 100.12 131.66 -89.32
CA MET A 610 101.58 131.76 -89.40
C MET A 610 102.10 131.70 -90.84
N GLU A 611 101.54 130.85 -91.71
CA GLU A 611 101.97 130.77 -93.12
C GLU A 611 101.55 131.99 -93.95
N GLU A 612 100.35 132.54 -93.73
CA GLU A 612 99.88 133.76 -94.39
C GLU A 612 100.69 135.01 -94.03
N GLN A 613 101.40 134.99 -92.90
CA GLN A 613 102.28 136.08 -92.48
C GLN A 613 103.67 135.93 -93.14
N ARG A 614 104.28 134.73 -93.03
CA ARG A 614 105.58 134.39 -93.63
C ARG A 614 105.65 134.66 -95.14
N ASN A 615 104.58 134.38 -95.88
CA ASN A 615 104.58 134.54 -97.35
C ASN A 615 104.67 136.01 -97.80
N ARG A 616 104.24 136.99 -96.98
CA ARG A 616 104.28 138.43 -97.34
C ARG A 616 105.70 138.99 -97.26
N GLU A 617 106.47 138.59 -96.26
CA GLU A 617 107.88 138.99 -96.10
C GLU A 617 108.76 138.46 -97.24
N ILE A 618 108.49 137.24 -97.72
CA ILE A 618 109.20 136.60 -98.83
C ILE A 618 109.01 137.35 -100.16
N GLU A 619 107.82 137.92 -100.43
CA GLU A 619 107.62 138.76 -101.61
C GLU A 619 108.36 140.10 -101.54
N GLN A 620 108.49 140.67 -100.34
CA GLN A 620 109.17 141.96 -100.15
C GLN A 620 110.69 141.83 -100.36
N LEU A 621 111.33 140.84 -99.73
CA LEU A 621 112.76 140.57 -99.87
C LEU A 621 113.18 140.26 -101.32
N ARG A 622 112.30 139.61 -102.10
CA ARG A 622 112.54 139.33 -103.54
C ARG A 622 112.66 140.60 -104.39
N ARG A 623 112.04 141.72 -104.01
CA ARG A 623 112.13 142.99 -104.75
C ARG A 623 113.46 143.68 -104.52
N GLU A 624 114.02 143.57 -103.32
CA GLU A 624 115.34 144.15 -102.97
C GLU A 624 116.48 143.34 -103.61
N GLN A 625 116.40 142.00 -103.59
CA GLN A 625 117.44 141.13 -104.13
C GLN A 625 117.64 141.28 -105.65
N ALA A 626 116.61 141.73 -106.38
CA ALA A 626 116.70 142.05 -107.81
C ALA A 626 117.64 143.25 -108.09
N GLY A 627 117.74 144.21 -107.16
CA GLY A 627 118.60 145.39 -107.31
C GLY A 627 120.09 145.09 -107.10
N LEU A 628 120.45 144.35 -106.05
CA LEU A 628 121.87 144.11 -105.70
C LEU A 628 122.60 143.24 -106.74
N ASN A 629 121.93 142.29 -107.39
CA ASN A 629 122.58 141.44 -108.39
C ASN A 629 123.08 142.21 -109.62
N GLN A 630 122.52 143.39 -109.91
CA GLN A 630 122.99 144.25 -110.99
C GLN A 630 124.35 144.91 -110.68
N GLN A 631 124.70 145.05 -109.39
CA GLN A 631 126.00 145.58 -108.94
C GLN A 631 127.07 144.47 -108.85
N LEU A 632 126.70 143.30 -108.32
CA LEU A 632 127.66 142.24 -107.95
C LEU A 632 128.33 141.57 -109.17
N THR A 633 127.70 141.65 -110.35
CA THR A 633 128.21 141.11 -111.61
C THR A 633 129.54 141.78 -112.07
N VAL A 634 129.80 143.02 -111.66
CA VAL A 634 131.00 143.78 -112.07
C VAL A 634 132.29 143.33 -111.34
N ALA A 635 132.18 142.69 -110.17
CA ALA A 635 133.31 142.54 -109.24
C ALA A 635 134.08 141.19 -109.28
N ARG A 636 133.64 140.18 -110.05
CA ARG A 636 133.72 138.78 -109.56
C ARG A 636 134.79 137.81 -110.12
N GLN A 637 135.93 138.21 -110.66
CA GLN A 637 136.75 137.24 -111.44
C GLN A 637 137.81 136.36 -110.53
N ASN A 638 137.47 135.26 -109.64
CA ASN A 638 138.16 134.52 -108.36
C ASN A 638 138.18 132.89 -107.85
N VAL A 639 138.33 132.34 -106.51
CA VAL A 639 138.99 131.00 -105.81
C VAL A 639 138.36 129.75 -104.84
N GLN A 640 139.07 128.82 -103.97
CA GLN A 640 138.78 127.34 -103.36
C GLN A 640 139.37 126.61 -101.93
N GLU A 641 139.03 125.28 -101.43
CA GLU A 641 139.71 124.07 -100.55
C GLU A 641 139.43 123.34 -99.02
N LEU A 642 139.74 121.97 -98.68
CA LEU A 642 140.22 121.05 -97.41
C LEU A 642 139.47 120.04 -96.27
N GLN A 643 139.99 118.80 -95.72
CA GLN A 643 139.88 117.99 -94.29
C GLN A 643 139.93 116.33 -93.94
N ASN A 644 140.06 115.67 -92.65
CA ASN A 644 140.17 114.10 -92.25
C ASN A 644 140.33 113.34 -90.72
N ARG A 645 139.98 111.99 -90.31
CA ARG A 645 140.56 110.85 -89.27
C ARG A 645 139.81 109.86 -88.08
N PRO A 646 140.32 108.68 -87.40
CA PRO A 646 139.64 107.45 -86.57
C PRO A 646 140.15 106.56 -85.19
N PRO A 647 139.54 105.39 -84.55
CA PRO A 647 139.66 104.65 -83.10
C PRO A 647 139.69 102.98 -82.68
N LYS A 648 139.56 102.35 -81.37
CA LYS A 648 139.69 100.80 -80.80
C LYS A 648 139.16 100.15 -79.30
N VAL A 649 139.26 98.80 -78.78
CA VAL A 649 138.63 98.02 -77.46
C VAL A 649 139.09 96.52 -76.77
N ILE A 650 138.61 95.83 -75.56
CA ILE A 650 139.07 94.48 -74.74
C ILE A 650 138.18 93.43 -73.67
N HIS A 651 138.63 92.51 -72.63
CA HIS A 651 137.96 91.28 -71.74
C HIS A 651 138.45 90.75 -70.20
N LYS A 652 138.23 89.69 -69.19
CA LYS A 652 137.68 88.22 -68.66
C LYS A 652 137.63 87.86 -66.98
N LYS A 653 137.49 86.78 -65.99
CA LYS A 653 137.23 85.23 -65.47
C LYS A 653 137.31 84.85 -63.79
N LYS A 654 137.09 83.76 -62.80
CA LYS A 654 136.30 82.44 -62.19
C LYS A 654 136.65 81.71 -60.66
N GLY A 655 135.88 80.79 -59.82
CA GLY A 655 136.16 80.02 -58.38
C GLY A 655 135.44 78.63 -57.67
N GLY A 656 135.55 78.06 -56.32
CA GLY A 656 134.80 76.86 -55.45
C GLY A 656 135.29 75.95 -54.07
N CYS A 657 134.53 75.13 -53.11
CA CYS A 657 134.92 74.15 -51.84
C CYS A 657 133.90 73.16 -50.83
N SER A 658 134.22 72.21 -49.75
CA SER A 658 133.32 71.25 -48.74
C SER A 658 133.75 70.21 -47.42
N LEU A 659 132.87 69.45 -46.52
CA LEU A 659 132.78 68.51 -45.18
C LEU A 659 133.19 68.99 -43.70
N MET A 660 132.42 68.61 -42.65
CA MET A 660 132.48 68.83 -41.16
C MET A 660 131.85 70.15 -40.67
#